data_AF-A0A445C9M2-F1
#
_entry.id   AF-A0A445C9M2-F1
#
_cell.length_a   1.000
_cell.length_b   1.000
_cell.length_c   1.000
_cell.angle_alpha   90.00
_cell.angle_beta   90.00
_cell.angle_gamma   90.00
#
_symmetry.space_group_name_H-M   'P 1'
#
loop_
_entity.id
_entity.type
_entity.pdbx_description
1 polymer ?
#
loop_
_entity_poly.entity_id
_entity_poly.type
_entity_poly.pdbx_seq_one_letter_code
_entity_poly.pdbx_strand_id
1 'polypeptide(L)'
;MLHQPLLCGSRAATTAHSTLFASSLSGGINASRTSFAGNSFPGHFGLKLNTQASGSKSNKTRGVFNEGRNSGKLRTSNVHGARATEGVTEEEALQVIESRPSWKTFPGQAFPLGVSEVDNGINFAIFSQNATAVTLCLVPPESGSMDALDGSMIELALDPRLNKTGDVWHICIEDLPRSNVLYGYRIDGPQDWGKGHRFDSNIVLVDPYAKLIEGRRYFGDISMKLFKFLGTYDFDSLPFDWGENYKLPNIPEKDLVIYEMNVRAFTSDESSGLENNIRGSYLGVIEKIPHLLELGINAVELLPVFEFDELEFQRRPNPRDHMINTWGYSTINFFSPMSRYASAGGGPVNASREFKLMVKALHSAGIEVILDVVYNHTNEADDPNPYTTSFRGIDNKVYYMLDNDGQLLNYSGCGNTLNCNHPVVMELILDSLRHWVTEYHVDGFRFDLASVLCRGTDGSPLNAPPLIRAIAKDAVLSRCKIIAEPWDCGGLYLVGSFPNWDRWAEWNGKYRDDLRKFFKGDAGMKGSFATRVAGSSDLYKVNNRRPYHSINFVIAHDGFTLYDLVSYNCKHNEANGEGGMDGSNDNFSWNCGFEGETDDASIKALRSRQMKNFHLALMISQGTPMMLMGDEYGHTRYGNNNSYGHDSSINNFLWGQASL
;
A
#
# COMPACT_ATOMS: atom_id res chain seq x y z
N MET A 1 6.30 -13.81 13.03
CA MET A 1 6.90 -14.87 12.19
C MET A 1 6.49 -14.61 10.76
N LEU A 2 7.37 -13.99 9.98
CA LEU A 2 7.59 -14.17 8.54
C LEU A 2 8.39 -12.96 8.04
N HIS A 3 9.69 -13.17 7.86
CA HIS A 3 10.61 -12.46 6.96
C HIS A 3 11.89 -13.30 6.95
N GLN A 4 11.97 -14.26 6.04
CA GLN A 4 13.22 -14.94 5.74
C GLN A 4 13.38 -15.01 4.22
N PRO A 5 14.28 -14.22 3.61
CA PRO A 5 14.85 -14.61 2.34
C PRO A 5 15.91 -15.68 2.64
N LEU A 6 15.52 -16.96 2.63
CA LEU A 6 16.49 -18.06 2.63
C LEU A 6 17.03 -18.23 1.20
N LEU A 7 18.30 -17.88 1.00
CA LEU A 7 19.01 -18.20 -0.24
C LEU A 7 19.82 -19.51 -0.14
N CYS A 8 19.70 -20.27 -1.21
CA CYS A 8 20.30 -21.58 -1.45
C CYS A 8 21.83 -21.49 -1.59
N GLY A 9 22.57 -22.08 -0.65
CA GLY A 9 24.02 -22.29 -0.77
C GLY A 9 24.34 -23.57 -1.56
N SER A 10 24.87 -23.44 -2.77
CA SER A 10 25.44 -24.55 -3.53
C SER A 10 26.76 -25.03 -2.87
N ARG A 11 26.77 -26.26 -2.35
CA ARG A 11 28.00 -26.96 -1.95
C ARG A 11 28.82 -27.31 -3.20
N ALA A 12 29.95 -26.64 -3.39
CA ALA A 12 30.99 -27.08 -4.32
C ALA A 12 32.19 -27.61 -3.53
N ALA A 13 32.62 -28.82 -3.89
CA ALA A 13 33.66 -29.59 -3.25
C ALA A 13 35.05 -28.97 -3.41
N THR A 14 35.81 -28.99 -2.32
CA THR A 14 37.24 -28.73 -2.24
C THR A 14 38.06 -29.70 -3.09
N THR A 15 38.90 -29.17 -3.97
CA THR A 15 40.17 -29.82 -4.34
C THR A 15 41.27 -28.76 -4.39
N ALA A 16 42.32 -29.03 -3.62
CA ALA A 16 43.50 -28.19 -3.47
C ALA A 16 44.41 -28.31 -4.70
N HIS A 17 45.00 -27.20 -5.14
CA HIS A 17 46.36 -27.20 -5.66
C HIS A 17 47.01 -25.83 -5.42
N SER A 18 48.15 -25.90 -4.75
CA SER A 18 49.10 -24.83 -4.46
C SER A 18 49.89 -24.45 -5.71
N THR A 19 50.16 -23.15 -5.91
CA THR A 19 51.43 -22.70 -6.50
C THR A 19 51.69 -21.24 -6.18
N LEU A 20 52.86 -21.00 -5.58
CA LEU A 20 53.48 -19.72 -5.30
C LEU A 20 53.88 -19.02 -6.60
N PHE A 21 53.72 -17.70 -6.70
CA PHE A 21 54.71 -16.82 -7.33
C PHE A 21 54.56 -15.37 -6.82
N ALA A 22 55.69 -14.81 -6.39
CA ALA A 22 55.86 -13.42 -5.98
C ALA A 22 56.52 -12.60 -7.10
N SER A 23 56.13 -11.34 -7.24
CA SER A 23 56.93 -10.17 -7.67
C SER A 23 55.97 -8.98 -7.82
N SER A 24 55.99 -8.00 -6.92
CA SER A 24 56.81 -6.77 -6.96
C SER A 24 56.76 -6.03 -8.30
N LEU A 25 56.07 -4.89 -8.35
CA LEU A 25 56.63 -3.63 -8.86
C LEU A 25 55.71 -2.44 -8.54
N SER A 26 56.35 -1.46 -7.94
CA SER A 26 55.98 -0.09 -7.62
C SER A 26 55.71 0.77 -8.86
N GLY A 27 54.83 1.77 -8.74
CA GLY A 27 54.69 2.84 -9.74
C GLY A 27 53.78 3.95 -9.25
N GLY A 28 54.37 5.13 -9.04
CA GLY A 28 53.80 6.26 -8.32
C GLY A 28 52.72 7.08 -9.03
N ILE A 29 51.93 7.69 -8.15
CA ILE A 29 51.10 8.90 -8.21
C ILE A 29 51.52 9.94 -9.26
N ASN A 30 50.54 10.48 -10.00
CA ASN A 30 50.43 11.93 -10.15
C ASN A 30 49.01 12.41 -10.47
N ALA A 31 48.63 13.49 -9.78
CA ALA A 31 47.35 14.15 -9.80
C ALA A 31 47.24 15.17 -10.94
N SER A 32 46.02 15.46 -11.40
CA SER A 32 45.65 16.83 -11.78
C SER A 32 44.15 17.06 -11.60
N ARG A 33 43.85 18.05 -10.76
CA ARG A 33 42.54 18.68 -10.57
C ARG A 33 42.33 19.68 -11.70
N THR A 34 41.12 19.76 -12.24
CA THR A 34 40.58 21.01 -12.77
C THR A 34 39.11 21.14 -12.37
N SER A 35 38.84 22.24 -11.69
CA SER A 35 37.54 22.72 -11.22
C SER A 35 36.95 23.70 -12.23
N PHE A 36 35.65 23.63 -12.49
CA PHE A 36 34.89 24.79 -12.97
C PHE A 36 33.52 24.84 -12.28
N ALA A 37 33.33 25.92 -11.50
CA ALA A 37 32.03 26.51 -11.18
C ALA A 37 31.35 26.93 -12.49
N GLY A 38 30.03 26.92 -12.66
CA GLY A 38 28.95 27.33 -11.79
C GLY A 38 28.14 28.35 -12.59
N ASN A 39 26.84 28.15 -12.77
CA ASN A 39 25.92 29.19 -13.24
C ASN A 39 24.51 28.88 -12.74
N SER A 40 24.03 29.77 -11.89
CA SER A 40 22.70 29.85 -11.30
C SER A 40 21.73 30.55 -12.25
N PHE A 41 20.47 30.11 -12.27
CA PHE A 41 19.33 30.82 -12.84
C PHE A 41 18.26 31.01 -11.76
N PRO A 42 17.66 32.21 -11.60
CA PRO A 42 16.58 32.44 -10.66
C PRO A 42 15.21 32.35 -11.35
N GLY A 43 14.20 31.85 -10.63
CA GLY A 43 12.82 31.80 -11.12
C GLY A 43 11.82 31.43 -10.03
N HIS A 44 11.64 32.28 -9.03
CA HIS A 44 10.52 32.18 -8.09
C HIS A 44 9.23 32.69 -8.75
N PHE A 45 8.25 31.80 -8.94
CA PHE A 45 6.85 32.17 -9.17
C PHE A 45 6.01 31.68 -7.99
N GLY A 46 5.70 32.58 -7.06
CA GLY A 46 4.76 32.34 -5.98
C GLY A 46 3.32 32.56 -6.46
N LEU A 47 2.51 31.51 -6.45
CA LEU A 47 1.05 31.61 -6.55
C LEU A 47 0.50 32.05 -5.19
N LYS A 48 0.00 33.29 -5.13
CA LYS A 48 -0.81 33.78 -4.01
C LYS A 48 -2.28 33.40 -4.25
N LEU A 49 -2.80 32.48 -3.44
CA LEU A 49 -4.24 32.29 -3.26
C LEU A 49 -4.79 33.40 -2.37
N ASN A 50 -5.79 34.11 -2.89
CA ASN A 50 -6.41 35.28 -2.28
C ASN A 50 -7.65 34.81 -1.51
N THR A 51 -7.56 34.70 -0.18
CA THR A 51 -8.71 34.43 0.69
C THR A 51 -9.32 35.75 1.18
N GLN A 52 -10.52 36.07 0.68
CA GLN A 52 -11.36 37.14 1.23
C GLN A 52 -12.03 36.64 2.51
N ALA A 53 -11.62 37.22 3.64
CA ALA A 53 -12.27 37.05 4.93
C ALA A 53 -13.42 38.07 5.11
N SER A 54 -14.65 37.57 5.29
CA SER A 54 -15.77 38.34 5.82
C SER A 54 -15.76 38.25 7.35
N GLY A 55 -15.54 39.38 8.02
CA GLY A 55 -15.54 39.46 9.47
C GLY A 55 -16.95 39.48 10.08
N SER A 56 -17.09 38.85 11.24
CA SER A 56 -18.06 39.29 12.24
C SER A 56 -17.44 39.20 13.64
N LYS A 57 -17.61 40.28 14.40
CA LYS A 57 -17.23 40.41 15.81
C LYS A 57 -18.35 39.82 16.67
N SER A 58 -18.03 39.12 17.76
CA SER A 58 -18.22 39.68 19.11
C SER A 58 -17.93 38.70 20.26
N ASN A 59 -17.36 39.29 21.30
CA ASN A 59 -17.51 39.03 22.74
C ASN A 59 -16.92 37.78 23.41
N LYS A 60 -15.80 38.07 24.10
CA LYS A 60 -15.25 37.40 25.28
C LYS A 60 -16.26 37.39 26.44
N THR A 61 -16.37 36.24 27.11
CA THR A 61 -16.54 36.20 28.57
C THR A 61 -15.84 34.98 29.14
N ARG A 62 -14.97 35.23 30.15
CA ARG A 62 -14.24 34.25 30.96
C ARG A 62 -15.19 33.52 31.91
N GLY A 63 -14.93 32.25 32.17
CA GLY A 63 -15.50 31.51 33.29
C GLY A 63 -14.78 30.17 33.51
N VAL A 64 -13.79 30.20 34.39
CA VAL A 64 -13.09 29.04 34.97
C VAL A 64 -14.08 28.23 35.83
N PHE A 65 -14.10 26.90 35.76
CA PHE A 65 -14.37 26.08 36.95
C PHE A 65 -13.79 24.67 36.87
N ASN A 66 -13.31 24.25 38.04
CA ASN A 66 -12.54 23.08 38.39
C ASN A 66 -13.38 21.81 38.56
N GLU A 67 -12.65 20.69 38.56
CA GLU A 67 -13.04 19.32 38.88
C GLU A 67 -13.86 19.14 40.17
N GLY A 68 -14.65 18.07 40.23
CA GLY A 68 -15.27 17.58 41.46
C GLY A 68 -16.01 16.25 41.26
N ARG A 69 -15.29 15.15 41.45
CA ARG A 69 -15.76 13.75 41.40
C ARG A 69 -16.78 13.40 42.50
N ASN A 70 -17.69 12.51 42.10
CA ASN A 70 -18.19 11.32 42.79
C ASN A 70 -19.28 11.35 43.88
N SER A 71 -20.20 10.41 43.64
CA SER A 71 -20.77 9.40 44.55
C SER A 71 -22.11 9.71 45.23
N GLY A 72 -22.97 8.68 45.23
CA GLY A 72 -24.06 8.56 46.20
C GLY A 72 -25.38 8.01 45.64
N LYS A 73 -25.50 6.68 45.61
CA LYS A 73 -26.71 5.92 45.30
C LYS A 73 -27.73 5.91 46.46
N LEU A 74 -29.01 5.84 46.05
CA LEU A 74 -30.14 5.08 46.63
C LEU A 74 -30.93 5.55 47.88
N ARG A 75 -32.26 5.63 47.64
CA ARG A 75 -33.40 4.97 48.32
C ARG A 75 -34.37 5.78 49.22
N THR A 76 -35.58 5.98 48.66
CA THR A 76 -36.94 5.65 49.17
C THR A 76 -37.40 6.15 50.56
N SER A 77 -38.52 6.88 50.62
CA SER A 77 -39.86 6.32 50.93
C SER A 77 -40.96 7.39 51.11
N ASN A 78 -42.12 7.05 50.53
CA ASN A 78 -43.54 7.45 50.64
C ASN A 78 -44.03 8.50 51.67
N VAL A 79 -45.12 9.22 51.33
CA VAL A 79 -46.53 8.93 51.73
C VAL A 79 -47.51 10.12 51.51
N HIS A 80 -48.67 9.80 50.90
CA HIS A 80 -50.04 10.39 50.95
C HIS A 80 -50.50 11.62 50.15
N GLY A 81 -51.67 11.44 49.51
CA GLY A 81 -52.62 12.50 49.14
C GLY A 81 -53.59 12.10 48.03
N ALA A 82 -54.81 11.67 48.40
CA ALA A 82 -55.85 11.12 47.53
C ALA A 82 -56.65 12.15 46.71
N ARG A 83 -57.14 11.77 45.51
CA ARG A 83 -58.57 11.68 45.14
C ARG A 83 -58.75 11.42 43.64
N ALA A 84 -59.76 10.59 43.35
CA ALA A 84 -60.12 10.08 42.04
C ALA A 84 -61.02 11.04 41.24
N THR A 85 -60.85 11.02 39.92
CA THR A 85 -61.91 11.22 38.92
C THR A 85 -61.59 10.34 37.72
N GLU A 86 -62.47 9.38 37.44
CA GLU A 86 -62.43 8.52 36.25
C GLU A 86 -62.67 9.35 34.99
N GLY A 87 -61.78 9.21 34.02
CA GLY A 87 -61.90 9.73 32.67
C GLY A 87 -61.34 8.68 31.72
N VAL A 88 -62.19 8.20 30.82
CA VAL A 88 -61.94 7.17 29.82
C VAL A 88 -60.70 7.51 29.00
N THR A 89 -59.67 6.67 29.07
CA THR A 89 -58.53 6.70 28.14
C THR A 89 -58.76 5.67 27.06
N GLU A 90 -59.19 6.13 25.89
CA GLU A 90 -58.96 5.42 24.63
C GLU A 90 -57.44 5.30 24.45
N GLU A 91 -57.00 4.05 24.34
CA GLU A 91 -55.61 3.70 24.06
C GLU A 91 -55.37 3.98 22.57
N GLU A 92 -55.01 5.22 22.24
CA GLU A 92 -54.44 5.54 20.93
C GLU A 92 -53.07 4.87 20.84
N ALA A 93 -53.08 3.64 20.33
CA ALA A 93 -51.91 2.98 19.79
C ALA A 93 -51.38 3.85 18.64
N LEU A 94 -50.42 4.72 18.95
CA LEU A 94 -49.52 5.34 17.99
C LEU A 94 -48.75 4.23 17.27
N GLN A 95 -49.35 3.73 16.18
CA GLN A 95 -48.63 2.97 15.17
C GLN A 95 -47.61 3.91 14.55
N VAL A 96 -46.38 3.87 15.06
CA VAL A 96 -45.21 4.30 14.31
C VAL A 96 -45.04 3.29 13.18
N ILE A 97 -45.69 3.55 12.05
CA ILE A 97 -45.35 2.91 10.79
C ILE A 97 -44.01 3.50 10.39
N GLU A 98 -42.92 2.85 10.78
CA GLU A 98 -41.62 3.06 10.12
C GLU A 98 -41.79 2.64 8.66
N SER A 99 -42.15 3.59 7.80
CA SER A 99 -42.17 3.41 6.36
C SER A 99 -40.73 3.26 5.89
N ARG A 100 -40.18 2.04 5.94
CA ARG A 100 -38.95 1.72 5.23
C ARG A 100 -39.16 2.06 3.76
N PRO A 101 -38.27 2.81 3.11
CA PRO A 101 -38.41 3.11 1.69
C PRO A 101 -38.48 1.78 0.93
N SER A 102 -39.61 1.51 0.29
CA SER A 102 -39.74 0.34 -0.59
C SER A 102 -39.10 0.69 -1.93
N TRP A 103 -37.78 0.61 -2.02
CA TRP A 103 -37.10 0.76 -3.30
C TRP A 103 -37.56 -0.31 -4.26
N LYS A 104 -37.81 0.09 -5.50
CA LYS A 104 -38.18 -0.84 -6.55
C LYS A 104 -36.92 -1.45 -7.12
N THR A 105 -36.90 -2.77 -7.19
CA THR A 105 -35.76 -3.55 -7.68
C THR A 105 -36.06 -4.18 -9.03
N PHE A 106 -35.01 -4.30 -9.84
CA PHE A 106 -35.03 -4.93 -11.16
C PHE A 106 -33.91 -5.98 -11.22
N PRO A 107 -33.97 -6.91 -12.19
CA PRO A 107 -32.93 -7.92 -12.38
C PRO A 107 -31.51 -7.34 -12.44
N GLY A 108 -31.30 -6.17 -13.05
CA GLY A 108 -29.97 -5.59 -13.23
C GLY A 108 -29.16 -6.23 -14.34
N GLN A 109 -27.87 -5.92 -14.40
CA GLN A 109 -26.93 -6.36 -15.43
C GLN A 109 -25.69 -6.98 -14.78
N ALA A 110 -25.20 -8.08 -15.37
CA ALA A 110 -24.00 -8.77 -14.90
C ALA A 110 -22.67 -8.02 -15.17
N PHE A 111 -22.71 -6.97 -15.99
CA PHE A 111 -21.54 -6.16 -16.32
C PHE A 111 -21.93 -4.67 -16.34
N PRO A 112 -21.07 -3.75 -15.87
CA PRO A 112 -19.76 -4.01 -15.25
C PRO A 112 -19.87 -4.65 -13.85
N LEU A 113 -18.80 -5.32 -13.41
CA LEU A 113 -18.68 -5.78 -12.02
C LEU A 113 -18.50 -4.58 -11.08
N GLY A 114 -19.00 -4.73 -9.85
CA GLY A 114 -19.08 -3.69 -8.83
C GLY A 114 -20.37 -2.88 -8.92
N VAL A 115 -20.34 -1.67 -8.38
CA VAL A 115 -21.44 -0.70 -8.44
C VAL A 115 -21.30 0.22 -9.66
N SER A 116 -22.41 0.48 -10.36
CA SER A 116 -22.46 1.34 -11.54
C SER A 116 -23.79 2.08 -11.64
N GLU A 117 -23.78 3.32 -12.13
CA GLU A 117 -24.98 4.06 -12.48
C GLU A 117 -25.50 3.62 -13.87
N VAL A 118 -26.80 3.36 -13.96
CA VAL A 118 -27.51 3.05 -15.21
C VAL A 118 -28.74 3.96 -15.35
N ASP A 119 -29.30 4.08 -16.55
CA ASP A 119 -30.40 5.01 -16.85
C ASP A 119 -31.59 4.94 -15.87
N ASN A 120 -31.85 3.76 -15.30
CA ASN A 120 -33.01 3.49 -14.44
C ASN A 120 -32.64 3.26 -12.96
N GLY A 121 -31.41 3.57 -12.53
CA GLY A 121 -31.00 3.43 -11.12
C GLY A 121 -29.55 3.02 -10.93
N ILE A 122 -29.25 2.39 -9.78
CA ILE A 122 -27.91 1.93 -9.43
C ILE A 122 -27.86 0.40 -9.58
N ASN A 123 -26.94 -0.08 -10.42
CA ASN A 123 -26.69 -1.49 -10.68
C ASN A 123 -25.52 -2.00 -9.83
N PHE A 124 -25.73 -3.16 -9.21
CA PHE A 124 -24.73 -3.87 -8.41
C PHE A 124 -24.48 -5.23 -9.06
N ALA A 125 -23.22 -5.61 -9.27
CA ALA A 125 -22.86 -6.91 -9.81
C ALA A 125 -21.63 -7.50 -9.09
N ILE A 126 -21.72 -8.76 -8.66
CA ILE A 126 -20.66 -9.45 -7.92
C ILE A 126 -20.49 -10.89 -8.41
N PHE A 127 -19.24 -11.32 -8.59
CA PHE A 127 -18.91 -12.70 -8.95
C PHE A 127 -18.88 -13.59 -7.71
N SER A 128 -19.58 -14.73 -7.76
CA SER A 128 -19.34 -15.87 -6.89
C SER A 128 -19.90 -17.14 -7.54
N GLN A 129 -19.00 -18.07 -7.84
CA GLN A 129 -19.32 -19.33 -8.50
C GLN A 129 -19.99 -20.31 -7.53
N ASN A 130 -19.47 -20.38 -6.30
CA ASN A 130 -19.89 -21.37 -5.31
C ASN A 130 -20.98 -20.87 -4.35
N ALA A 131 -21.39 -19.60 -4.42
CA ALA A 131 -22.48 -19.08 -3.61
C ALA A 131 -23.83 -19.71 -3.96
N THR A 132 -24.61 -20.02 -2.92
CA THR A 132 -26.00 -20.49 -3.01
C THR A 132 -27.01 -19.36 -2.85
N ALA A 133 -26.63 -18.29 -2.13
CA ALA A 133 -27.44 -17.08 -1.99
C ALA A 133 -26.55 -15.85 -1.82
N VAL A 134 -27.04 -14.71 -2.31
CA VAL A 134 -26.40 -13.39 -2.14
C VAL A 134 -27.45 -12.41 -1.66
N THR A 135 -27.11 -11.64 -0.62
CA THR A 135 -27.91 -10.55 -0.10
C THR A 135 -27.10 -9.27 -0.16
N LEU A 136 -27.63 -8.26 -0.84
CA LEU A 136 -27.06 -6.91 -0.85
C LEU A 136 -27.50 -6.20 0.44
N CYS A 137 -26.54 -5.69 1.20
CA CYS A 137 -26.76 -4.92 2.42
C CYS A 137 -26.49 -3.43 2.14
N LEU A 138 -27.42 -2.55 2.51
CA LEU A 138 -27.36 -1.12 2.24
C LEU A 138 -27.55 -0.29 3.52
N VAL A 139 -26.81 0.80 3.62
CA VAL A 139 -27.01 1.86 4.62
C VAL A 139 -27.23 3.17 3.88
N PRO A 140 -28.49 3.67 3.81
CA PRO A 140 -28.76 4.98 3.23
C PRO A 140 -28.14 6.13 4.05
N PRO A 141 -27.93 7.31 3.45
CA PRO A 141 -27.30 8.45 4.12
C PRO A 141 -28.07 8.97 5.35
N GLU A 142 -29.39 8.79 5.37
CA GLU A 142 -30.29 9.36 6.40
C GLU A 142 -30.34 8.54 7.70
N SER A 143 -29.74 7.35 7.75
CA SER A 143 -29.88 6.40 8.86
C SER A 143 -29.06 6.72 10.13
N GLY A 144 -28.37 7.87 10.19
CA GLY A 144 -27.54 8.25 11.35
C GLY A 144 -26.19 7.50 11.43
N SER A 145 -25.31 7.94 12.36
CA SER A 145 -23.91 7.52 12.52
C SER A 145 -23.62 6.03 12.26
N MET A 146 -22.49 5.74 11.60
CA MET A 146 -21.92 4.40 11.34
C MET A 146 -21.72 3.54 12.59
N ASP A 147 -21.90 4.08 13.80
CA ASP A 147 -21.89 3.32 15.06
C ASP A 147 -23.07 2.34 15.18
N ALA A 148 -24.08 2.42 14.31
CA ALA A 148 -25.30 1.62 14.35
C ALA A 148 -25.38 0.52 13.25
N LEU A 149 -24.23 -0.04 12.83
CA LEU A 149 -24.19 -1.07 11.76
C LEU A 149 -24.83 -2.42 12.12
N ASP A 150 -25.20 -2.65 13.39
CA ASP A 150 -26.00 -3.80 13.77
C ASP A 150 -27.47 -3.37 13.98
N GLY A 151 -28.30 -3.63 12.96
CA GLY A 151 -29.77 -3.48 13.02
C GLY A 151 -30.39 -2.45 12.09
N SER A 152 -29.60 -1.55 11.49
CA SER A 152 -30.07 -0.48 10.59
C SER A 152 -29.92 -0.76 9.09
N MET A 153 -29.24 -1.85 8.70
CA MET A 153 -29.02 -2.21 7.30
C MET A 153 -30.31 -2.67 6.62
N ILE A 154 -30.53 -2.20 5.40
CA ILE A 154 -31.55 -2.71 4.50
C ILE A 154 -30.94 -3.89 3.75
N GLU A 155 -31.59 -5.05 3.82
CA GLU A 155 -31.14 -6.29 3.18
C GLU A 155 -32.05 -6.65 2.01
N LEU A 156 -31.44 -6.83 0.83
CA LEU A 156 -32.11 -7.21 -0.41
C LEU A 156 -31.56 -8.56 -0.87
N ALA A 157 -32.32 -9.62 -0.67
CA ALA A 157 -31.98 -10.96 -1.16
C ALA A 157 -32.13 -11.01 -2.68
N LEU A 158 -31.09 -11.49 -3.37
CA LEU A 158 -31.11 -11.66 -4.83
C LEU A 158 -31.77 -13.00 -5.19
N ASP A 159 -32.74 -12.99 -6.10
CA ASP A 159 -33.36 -14.22 -6.61
C ASP A 159 -32.39 -14.92 -7.58
N PRO A 160 -31.89 -16.15 -7.30
CA PRO A 160 -30.95 -16.83 -8.17
C PRO A 160 -31.46 -17.10 -9.59
N ARG A 161 -32.78 -17.01 -9.84
CA ARG A 161 -33.40 -17.18 -11.17
C ARG A 161 -33.47 -15.90 -11.98
N LEU A 162 -33.47 -14.74 -11.32
CA LEU A 162 -33.64 -13.43 -11.97
C LEU A 162 -32.38 -12.56 -11.86
N ASN A 163 -31.70 -12.63 -10.72
CA ASN A 163 -30.58 -11.80 -10.31
C ASN A 163 -29.24 -12.53 -10.44
N LYS A 164 -29.12 -13.51 -11.35
CA LYS A 164 -27.87 -14.23 -11.61
C LYS A 164 -27.75 -14.60 -13.08
N THR A 165 -26.62 -14.25 -13.70
CA THR A 165 -26.25 -14.66 -15.06
C THR A 165 -24.89 -15.35 -15.03
N GLY A 166 -24.86 -16.65 -15.34
CA GLY A 166 -23.66 -17.47 -15.11
C GLY A 166 -23.31 -17.49 -13.62
N ASP A 167 -22.09 -17.08 -13.28
CA ASP A 167 -21.58 -17.00 -11.90
C ASP A 167 -21.61 -15.57 -11.32
N VAL A 168 -22.26 -14.63 -12.02
CA VAL A 168 -22.36 -13.23 -11.60
C VAL A 168 -23.78 -12.94 -11.09
N TRP A 169 -23.85 -12.50 -9.84
CA TRP A 169 -25.07 -12.05 -9.18
C TRP A 169 -25.24 -10.55 -9.42
N HIS A 170 -26.45 -10.10 -9.71
CA HIS A 170 -26.70 -8.71 -10.05
C HIS A 170 -28.11 -8.24 -9.67
N ILE A 171 -28.23 -6.96 -9.34
CA ILE A 171 -29.51 -6.29 -9.03
C ILE A 171 -29.41 -4.82 -9.38
N CYS A 172 -30.51 -4.23 -9.86
CA CYS A 172 -30.61 -2.79 -10.08
C CYS A 172 -31.70 -2.20 -9.20
N ILE A 173 -31.42 -1.05 -8.58
CA ILE A 173 -32.30 -0.40 -7.61
C ILE A 173 -32.65 1.00 -8.13
N GLU A 174 -33.94 1.23 -8.33
CA GLU A 174 -34.51 2.51 -8.73
C GLU A 174 -34.56 3.47 -7.54
N ASP A 175 -34.32 4.75 -7.78
CA ASP A 175 -34.36 5.83 -6.79
C ASP A 175 -33.45 5.66 -5.56
N LEU A 176 -32.37 4.89 -5.70
CA LEU A 176 -31.31 4.83 -4.69
C LEU A 176 -30.50 6.16 -4.72
N PRO A 177 -30.13 6.76 -3.57
CA PRO A 177 -29.32 7.97 -3.57
C PRO A 177 -28.03 7.78 -4.36
N ARG A 178 -27.66 8.78 -5.17
CA ARG A 178 -26.54 8.71 -6.11
C ARG A 178 -25.16 8.83 -5.46
N SER A 179 -25.11 9.16 -4.17
CA SER A 179 -23.88 9.25 -3.39
C SER A 179 -24.11 8.89 -1.92
N ASN A 180 -23.02 8.61 -1.19
CA ASN A 180 -23.00 8.40 0.26
C ASN A 180 -23.85 7.23 0.79
N VAL A 181 -24.22 6.29 -0.07
CA VAL A 181 -24.80 5.00 0.35
C VAL A 181 -23.64 4.06 0.66
N LEU A 182 -23.68 3.41 1.82
CA LEU A 182 -22.76 2.32 2.12
C LEU A 182 -23.37 1.00 1.70
N TYR A 183 -22.55 0.10 1.17
CA TYR A 183 -22.99 -1.21 0.74
C TYR A 183 -21.97 -2.31 1.01
N GLY A 184 -22.49 -3.53 1.09
CA GLY A 184 -21.72 -4.77 1.17
C GLY A 184 -22.61 -5.98 0.87
N TYR A 185 -22.06 -7.17 0.99
CA TYR A 185 -22.77 -8.41 0.66
C TYR A 185 -22.71 -9.42 1.81
N ARG A 186 -23.83 -10.04 2.14
CA ARG A 186 -23.84 -11.33 2.85
C ARG A 186 -23.95 -12.43 1.81
N ILE A 187 -23.05 -13.39 1.87
CA ILE A 187 -22.99 -14.48 0.88
C ILE A 187 -23.02 -15.82 1.61
N ASP A 188 -23.94 -16.66 1.19
CA ASP A 188 -24.11 -18.01 1.71
C ASP A 188 -23.65 -19.05 0.68
N GLY A 189 -23.19 -20.19 1.16
CA GLY A 189 -22.63 -21.26 0.35
C GLY A 189 -22.14 -22.44 1.17
N PRO A 190 -21.53 -23.45 0.53
CA PRO A 190 -21.01 -24.62 1.24
C PRO A 190 -19.96 -24.24 2.30
N GLN A 191 -20.03 -24.83 3.49
CA GLN A 191 -19.04 -24.59 4.56
C GLN A 191 -18.02 -25.74 4.71
N ASP A 192 -17.82 -26.52 3.65
CA ASP A 192 -16.90 -27.67 3.67
C ASP A 192 -15.44 -27.19 3.52
N TRP A 193 -14.73 -27.09 4.65
CA TRP A 193 -13.37 -26.56 4.69
C TRP A 193 -12.39 -27.44 3.90
N GLY A 194 -12.56 -28.76 3.95
CA GLY A 194 -11.73 -29.73 3.23
C GLY A 194 -11.88 -29.66 1.70
N LYS A 195 -12.93 -28.98 1.21
CA LYS A 195 -13.10 -28.66 -0.22
C LYS A 195 -12.72 -27.24 -0.59
N GLY A 196 -12.21 -26.47 0.37
CA GLY A 196 -11.74 -25.10 0.17
C GLY A 196 -12.79 -24.01 0.37
N HIS A 197 -13.98 -24.31 0.90
CA HIS A 197 -15.02 -23.31 1.08
C HIS A 197 -14.98 -22.67 2.48
N ARG A 198 -15.30 -21.37 2.58
CA ARG A 198 -15.26 -20.56 3.81
C ARG A 198 -16.43 -19.57 3.94
N PHE A 199 -17.58 -19.90 3.34
CA PHE A 199 -18.76 -19.02 3.37
C PHE A 199 -19.29 -18.81 4.79
N ASP A 200 -19.61 -17.56 5.13
CA ASP A 200 -20.26 -17.20 6.38
C ASP A 200 -21.20 -16.01 6.15
N SER A 201 -22.50 -16.31 6.06
CA SER A 201 -23.55 -15.32 5.82
C SER A 201 -23.76 -14.34 6.98
N ASN A 202 -23.15 -14.59 8.15
CA ASN A 202 -23.18 -13.65 9.28
C ASN A 202 -22.22 -12.47 9.09
N ILE A 203 -21.33 -12.51 8.11
CA ILE A 203 -20.36 -11.46 7.82
C ILE A 203 -20.86 -10.62 6.63
N VAL A 204 -20.79 -9.29 6.76
CA VAL A 204 -21.00 -8.37 5.63
C VAL A 204 -19.65 -8.15 4.98
N LEU A 205 -19.56 -8.47 3.69
CA LEU A 205 -18.34 -8.52 2.90
C LEU A 205 -18.25 -7.29 2.00
N VAL A 206 -17.04 -6.78 1.85
CA VAL A 206 -16.68 -5.69 0.94
C VAL A 206 -16.68 -6.21 -0.49
N ASP A 207 -17.24 -5.42 -1.40
CA ASP A 207 -17.18 -5.67 -2.84
C ASP A 207 -15.73 -5.59 -3.35
N PRO A 208 -15.20 -6.65 -4.02
CA PRO A 208 -13.88 -6.61 -4.62
C PRO A 208 -13.68 -5.49 -5.64
N TYR A 209 -14.76 -5.01 -6.26
CA TYR A 209 -14.75 -3.95 -7.28
C TYR A 209 -15.16 -2.57 -6.76
N ALA A 210 -15.38 -2.41 -5.44
CA ALA A 210 -15.68 -1.11 -4.85
C ALA A 210 -14.59 -0.09 -5.21
N LYS A 211 -14.97 1.02 -5.83
CA LYS A 211 -14.04 2.10 -6.21
C LYS A 211 -13.72 3.05 -5.06
N LEU A 212 -14.56 3.02 -4.03
CA LEU A 212 -14.45 3.79 -2.81
C LEU A 212 -14.80 2.89 -1.63
N ILE A 213 -13.97 2.91 -0.58
CA ILE A 213 -14.23 2.22 0.68
C ILE A 213 -14.42 3.25 1.78
N GLU A 214 -15.58 3.20 2.44
CA GLU A 214 -15.77 3.90 3.69
C GLU A 214 -15.11 3.09 4.81
N GLY A 215 -14.16 3.74 5.49
CA GLY A 215 -13.41 3.23 6.62
C GLY A 215 -13.35 4.26 7.74
N ARG A 216 -12.39 4.08 8.65
CA ARG A 216 -12.08 5.12 9.64
C ARG A 216 -11.62 6.40 8.94
N ARG A 217 -11.88 7.55 9.56
CA ARG A 217 -11.53 8.86 9.00
C ARG A 217 -10.07 9.25 9.23
N TYR A 218 -9.51 8.88 10.38
CA TYR A 218 -8.14 9.22 10.74
C TYR A 218 -7.26 7.98 10.81
N PHE A 219 -6.04 8.09 10.30
CA PHE A 219 -5.04 7.03 10.37
C PHE A 219 -4.62 6.75 11.82
N GLY A 220 -4.68 5.48 12.23
CA GLY A 220 -4.24 5.07 13.56
C GLY A 220 -5.20 5.43 14.70
N ASP A 221 -6.44 5.82 14.38
CA ASP A 221 -7.46 6.13 15.39
C ASP A 221 -7.98 4.86 16.07
N ILE A 222 -7.37 4.53 17.21
CA ILE A 222 -7.71 3.35 18.01
C ILE A 222 -9.13 3.38 18.60
N SER A 223 -9.79 4.55 18.65
CA SER A 223 -11.16 4.64 19.19
C SER A 223 -12.16 3.87 18.32
N MET A 224 -11.84 3.69 17.04
CA MET A 224 -12.65 2.97 16.05
C MET A 224 -11.99 1.66 15.61
N LYS A 225 -11.25 0.98 16.50
CA LYS A 225 -10.45 -0.21 16.16
C LYS A 225 -11.20 -1.36 15.49
N LEU A 226 -12.48 -1.58 15.83
CA LEU A 226 -13.31 -2.65 15.26
C LEU A 226 -14.25 -2.16 14.14
N PHE A 227 -13.89 -1.06 13.49
CA PHE A 227 -14.67 -0.47 12.41
C PHE A 227 -14.84 -1.45 11.24
N LYS A 228 -16.06 -1.56 10.69
CA LYS A 228 -16.34 -2.37 9.51
C LYS A 228 -16.13 -1.52 8.26
N PHE A 229 -15.32 -2.00 7.33
CA PHE A 229 -15.16 -1.38 6.02
C PHE A 229 -16.32 -1.75 5.11
N LEU A 230 -16.84 -0.79 4.35
CA LEU A 230 -17.93 -1.00 3.39
C LEU A 230 -17.64 -0.26 2.08
N GLY A 231 -18.21 -0.76 0.99
CA GLY A 231 -18.19 -0.06 -0.28
C GLY A 231 -19.05 1.21 -0.21
N THR A 232 -18.66 2.23 -0.96
CA THR A 232 -19.51 3.40 -1.23
C THR A 232 -19.30 3.87 -2.66
N TYR A 233 -20.03 4.89 -3.08
CA TYR A 233 -19.94 5.48 -4.40
C TYR A 233 -20.36 6.95 -4.38
N ASP A 234 -19.94 7.66 -5.42
CA ASP A 234 -20.31 9.05 -5.67
C ASP A 234 -20.51 9.27 -7.17
N PHE A 235 -21.77 9.31 -7.59
CA PHE A 235 -22.19 9.63 -8.96
C PHE A 235 -22.73 11.08 -9.09
N ASP A 236 -22.71 11.85 -7.99
CA ASP A 236 -23.11 13.26 -7.98
C ASP A 236 -21.96 14.18 -8.39
N SER A 237 -20.72 13.80 -8.03
CA SER A 237 -19.53 14.51 -8.49
C SER A 237 -19.36 14.43 -10.00
N LEU A 238 -19.05 15.58 -10.61
CA LEU A 238 -18.58 15.61 -12.00
C LEU A 238 -17.25 14.84 -12.13
N PRO A 239 -16.97 14.26 -13.31
CA PRO A 239 -15.66 13.72 -13.61
C PRO A 239 -14.55 14.72 -13.27
N PHE A 240 -13.43 14.21 -12.76
CA PHE A 240 -12.32 15.06 -12.34
C PHE A 240 -11.75 15.85 -13.53
N ASP A 241 -11.64 17.17 -13.38
CA ASP A 241 -11.08 18.04 -14.40
C ASP A 241 -9.54 17.99 -14.39
N TRP A 242 -8.98 17.14 -15.25
CA TRP A 242 -7.55 17.10 -15.52
C TRP A 242 -7.03 18.39 -16.18
N GLY A 243 -7.89 19.15 -16.86
CA GLY A 243 -7.58 20.40 -17.55
C GLY A 243 -7.22 20.19 -19.03
N GLU A 244 -7.60 21.15 -19.88
CA GLU A 244 -7.45 21.05 -21.35
C GLU A 244 -6.01 20.85 -21.84
N ASN A 245 -5.02 21.35 -21.08
CA ASN A 245 -3.59 21.27 -21.42
C ASN A 245 -2.85 20.18 -20.62
N TYR A 246 -3.57 19.29 -19.95
CA TYR A 246 -2.98 18.20 -19.19
C TYR A 246 -2.17 17.28 -20.10
N LYS A 247 -0.96 16.93 -19.65
CA LYS A 247 -0.06 16.02 -20.36
C LYS A 247 0.58 15.07 -19.35
N LEU A 248 0.73 13.82 -19.78
CA LEU A 248 1.53 12.84 -19.08
C LEU A 248 3.03 13.15 -19.30
N PRO A 249 3.89 13.03 -18.28
CA PRO A 249 5.32 13.24 -18.43
C PRO A 249 5.96 12.31 -19.47
N ASN A 250 5.57 11.02 -19.51
CA ASN A 250 6.06 10.01 -20.46
C ASN A 250 7.59 9.98 -20.58
N ILE A 251 8.27 9.92 -19.44
CA ILE A 251 9.73 9.90 -19.34
C ILE A 251 10.24 8.54 -19.82
N PRO A 252 11.24 8.50 -20.73
CA PRO A 252 11.88 7.26 -21.13
C PRO A 252 12.53 6.55 -19.93
N GLU A 253 12.44 5.21 -19.87
CA GLU A 253 12.89 4.43 -18.71
C GLU A 253 14.37 4.61 -18.37
N LYS A 254 15.19 4.86 -19.39
CA LYS A 254 16.63 5.14 -19.27
C LYS A 254 16.97 6.48 -18.61
N ASP A 255 16.00 7.39 -18.53
CA ASP A 255 16.16 8.75 -18.01
C ASP A 255 15.50 8.90 -16.62
N LEU A 256 14.94 7.83 -16.07
CA LEU A 256 14.28 7.82 -14.76
C LEU A 256 15.27 7.86 -13.59
N VAL A 257 14.87 8.58 -12.54
CA VAL A 257 15.42 8.53 -11.19
C VAL A 257 14.23 8.37 -10.25
N ILE A 258 14.09 7.16 -9.71
CA ILE A 258 12.92 6.77 -8.90
C ILE A 258 13.18 7.13 -7.44
N TYR A 259 12.16 7.69 -6.77
CA TYR A 259 12.17 7.97 -5.35
C TYR A 259 11.06 7.17 -4.65
N GLU A 260 11.47 6.13 -3.93
CA GLU A 260 10.57 5.28 -3.15
C GLU A 260 10.16 6.02 -1.86
N MET A 261 8.86 6.22 -1.66
CA MET A 261 8.34 7.00 -0.54
C MET A 261 6.97 6.52 -0.05
N ASN A 262 6.66 6.81 1.22
CA ASN A 262 5.34 6.57 1.79
C ASN A 262 4.57 7.90 1.93
N VAL A 263 3.34 7.96 1.40
CA VAL A 263 2.51 9.18 1.36
C VAL A 263 2.38 9.81 2.75
N ARG A 264 2.07 8.99 3.76
CA ARG A 264 1.90 9.45 5.14
C ARG A 264 3.24 9.90 5.73
N ALA A 265 4.20 9.00 5.77
CA ALA A 265 5.46 9.24 6.45
C ALA A 265 6.27 10.41 5.86
N PHE A 266 6.05 10.77 4.59
CA PHE A 266 6.72 11.91 3.97
C PHE A 266 6.39 13.26 4.63
N THR A 267 5.19 13.43 5.20
CA THR A 267 4.77 14.71 5.79
C THR A 267 4.09 14.62 7.16
N SER A 268 3.99 13.43 7.75
CA SER A 268 3.40 13.25 9.08
C SER A 268 4.14 13.98 10.19
N ASP A 269 5.46 14.07 10.11
CA ASP A 269 6.26 14.71 11.16
C ASP A 269 6.01 16.22 11.24
N GLU A 270 6.09 16.77 12.47
CA GLU A 270 5.84 18.20 12.68
C GLU A 270 6.86 19.08 11.96
N SER A 271 8.09 18.58 11.76
CA SER A 271 9.13 19.31 11.03
C SER A 271 8.80 19.56 9.57
N SER A 272 7.79 18.88 9.01
CA SER A 272 7.25 19.20 7.67
C SER A 272 6.79 20.66 7.55
N GLY A 273 6.43 21.30 8.67
CA GLY A 273 5.96 22.68 8.70
C GLY A 273 4.56 22.87 8.11
N LEU A 274 3.87 21.79 7.74
CA LEU A 274 2.50 21.83 7.23
C LEU A 274 1.48 21.93 8.36
N GLU A 275 0.24 22.31 8.06
CA GLU A 275 -0.86 22.28 9.03
C GLU A 275 -1.28 20.84 9.34
N ASN A 276 -1.73 20.57 10.57
CA ASN A 276 -2.09 19.22 11.04
C ASN A 276 -3.16 18.53 10.19
N ASN A 277 -4.05 19.30 9.55
CA ASN A 277 -5.12 18.78 8.69
C ASN A 277 -4.61 18.23 7.35
N ILE A 278 -3.43 18.62 6.87
CA ILE A 278 -2.87 18.16 5.59
C ILE A 278 -1.61 17.31 5.75
N ARG A 279 -1.02 17.23 6.96
CA ARG A 279 0.13 16.34 7.23
C ARG A 279 -0.23 14.87 6.98
N GLY A 280 0.68 14.16 6.34
CA GLY A 280 0.55 12.74 6.03
C GLY A 280 -0.61 12.41 5.08
N SER A 281 -1.01 13.37 4.26
CA SER A 281 -2.09 13.23 3.26
C SER A 281 -1.57 13.38 1.83
N TYR A 282 -2.40 13.05 0.84
CA TYR A 282 -2.09 13.29 -0.57
C TYR A 282 -1.82 14.78 -0.86
N LEU A 283 -2.56 15.70 -0.22
CA LEU A 283 -2.29 17.15 -0.35
C LEU A 283 -0.96 17.54 0.29
N GLY A 284 -0.54 16.87 1.37
CA GLY A 284 0.76 17.09 1.99
C GLY A 284 1.92 16.80 1.03
N VAL A 285 1.80 15.79 0.17
CA VAL A 285 2.79 15.49 -0.88
C VAL A 285 2.94 16.66 -1.86
N ILE A 286 1.82 17.28 -2.26
CA ILE A 286 1.82 18.43 -3.20
C ILE A 286 2.68 19.58 -2.68
N GLU A 287 2.53 19.92 -1.39
CA GLU A 287 3.29 21.00 -0.74
C GLU A 287 4.81 20.76 -0.71
N LYS A 288 5.24 19.52 -0.94
CA LYS A 288 6.64 19.09 -0.90
C LYS A 288 7.23 18.71 -2.25
N ILE A 289 6.48 18.88 -3.35
CA ILE A 289 7.00 18.73 -4.73
C ILE A 289 8.27 19.56 -4.98
N PRO A 290 8.43 20.81 -4.49
CA PRO A 290 9.67 21.56 -4.71
C PRO A 290 10.94 20.86 -4.22
N HIS A 291 10.86 20.10 -3.13
CA HIS A 291 11.98 19.29 -2.62
C HIS A 291 12.37 18.19 -3.60
N LEU A 292 11.39 17.46 -4.15
CA LEU A 292 11.64 16.40 -5.13
C LEU A 292 12.31 16.95 -6.40
N LEU A 293 11.90 18.14 -6.85
CA LEU A 293 12.52 18.83 -7.98
C LEU A 293 13.96 19.27 -7.69
N GLU A 294 14.22 19.82 -6.50
CA GLU A 294 15.57 20.22 -6.08
C GLU A 294 16.50 19.01 -5.99
N LEU A 295 15.99 17.87 -5.51
CA LEU A 295 16.72 16.61 -5.45
C LEU A 295 17.01 16.02 -6.85
N GLY A 296 16.25 16.43 -7.87
CA GLY A 296 16.37 15.94 -9.25
C GLY A 296 15.59 14.66 -9.53
N ILE A 297 14.61 14.33 -8.69
CA ILE A 297 13.72 13.19 -8.86
C ILE A 297 12.72 13.48 -9.99
N ASN A 298 12.42 12.46 -10.80
CA ASN A 298 11.44 12.56 -11.88
C ASN A 298 10.41 11.42 -11.90
N ALA A 299 10.49 10.48 -10.95
CA ALA A 299 9.41 9.53 -10.68
C ALA A 299 9.34 9.25 -9.17
N VAL A 300 8.14 9.21 -8.62
CA VAL A 300 7.90 8.71 -7.26
C VAL A 300 7.32 7.31 -7.33
N GLU A 301 7.89 6.39 -6.55
CA GLU A 301 7.31 5.07 -6.30
C GLU A 301 6.65 5.12 -4.92
N LEU A 302 5.31 5.17 -4.91
CA LEU A 302 4.54 5.24 -3.68
C LEU A 302 4.39 3.83 -3.12
N LEU A 303 4.79 3.63 -1.86
CA LEU A 303 4.38 2.49 -1.05
C LEU A 303 2.84 2.32 -1.10
N PRO A 304 2.30 1.12 -0.79
CA PRO A 304 0.91 0.77 -1.05
C PRO A 304 -0.10 1.87 -0.68
N VAL A 305 -0.85 2.33 -1.71
CA VAL A 305 -1.91 3.34 -1.59
C VAL A 305 -3.30 2.75 -1.76
N PHE A 306 -3.41 1.45 -1.99
CA PHE A 306 -4.69 0.74 -1.99
C PHE A 306 -5.23 0.70 -0.56
N GLU A 307 -6.54 0.60 -0.39
CA GLU A 307 -7.16 0.56 0.94
C GLU A 307 -6.64 -0.65 1.75
N PHE A 308 -6.09 -0.39 2.94
CA PHE A 308 -5.59 -1.40 3.89
C PHE A 308 -5.95 -1.03 5.34
N ASP A 309 -6.03 -2.00 6.26
CA ASP A 309 -6.31 -1.73 7.68
C ASP A 309 -5.01 -1.51 8.48
N GLU A 310 -4.69 -0.26 8.82
CA GLU A 310 -3.50 0.06 9.60
C GLU A 310 -3.53 -0.54 11.02
N LEU A 311 -4.72 -0.84 11.55
CA LEU A 311 -4.91 -1.40 12.90
C LEU A 311 -5.00 -2.94 12.90
N GLU A 312 -4.72 -3.61 11.78
CA GLU A 312 -4.89 -5.06 11.64
C GLU A 312 -4.12 -5.88 12.69
N PHE A 313 -2.93 -5.41 13.10
CA PHE A 313 -2.11 -6.07 14.11
C PHE A 313 -2.76 -6.08 15.47
N GLN A 314 -3.74 -5.22 15.72
CA GLN A 314 -4.33 -5.08 17.03
C GLN A 314 -5.63 -5.90 17.15
N ARG A 315 -6.12 -6.49 16.05
CA ARG A 315 -7.41 -7.22 16.02
C ARG A 315 -7.49 -8.35 17.02
N ARG A 316 -6.35 -8.92 17.40
CA ARG A 316 -6.24 -9.96 18.42
C ARG A 316 -4.94 -9.79 19.20
N PRO A 317 -4.89 -10.24 20.46
CA PRO A 317 -3.67 -10.20 21.24
C PRO A 317 -2.51 -10.91 20.55
N ASN A 318 -1.43 -10.18 20.26
CA ASN A 318 -0.19 -10.74 19.74
C ASN A 318 1.01 -9.81 20.06
N PRO A 319 2.26 -10.25 19.82
CA PRO A 319 3.43 -9.46 20.19
C PRO A 319 3.57 -8.10 19.47
N ARG A 320 2.75 -7.84 18.46
CA ARG A 320 2.77 -6.62 17.63
C ARG A 320 1.60 -5.68 17.94
N ASP A 321 0.85 -5.89 19.02
CA ASP A 321 -0.35 -5.09 19.35
C ASP A 321 -0.05 -3.59 19.54
N HIS A 322 1.20 -3.23 19.83
CA HIS A 322 1.64 -1.84 19.93
C HIS A 322 1.99 -1.21 18.58
N MET A 323 2.10 -2.01 17.52
CA MET A 323 2.41 -1.57 16.16
C MET A 323 1.13 -1.22 15.39
N ILE A 324 1.32 -0.43 14.33
CA ILE A 324 0.30 -0.06 13.35
C ILE A 324 0.91 -0.28 11.97
N ASN A 325 0.25 -1.02 11.10
CA ASN A 325 0.74 -1.27 9.74
C ASN A 325 0.88 0.08 9.02
N THR A 326 2.12 0.54 8.87
CA THR A 326 2.44 1.86 8.33
C THR A 326 2.79 1.78 6.86
N TRP A 327 3.32 0.64 6.41
CA TRP A 327 3.71 0.43 5.02
C TRP A 327 2.53 0.11 4.11
N GLY A 328 1.54 -0.66 4.58
CA GLY A 328 0.32 -0.94 3.83
C GLY A 328 0.33 -2.21 2.97
N TYR A 329 1.34 -3.08 3.10
CA TYR A 329 1.40 -4.38 2.40
C TYR A 329 0.42 -5.42 2.99
N SER A 330 -0.87 -5.08 2.97
CA SER A 330 -1.99 -5.92 3.44
C SER A 330 -3.31 -5.36 2.90
N THR A 331 -3.51 -5.50 1.59
CA THR A 331 -4.61 -4.81 0.88
C THR A 331 -5.98 -5.43 1.18
N ILE A 332 -6.98 -4.57 1.43
CA ILE A 332 -8.41 -4.92 1.55
C ILE A 332 -9.09 -4.87 0.17
N ASN A 333 -8.87 -3.79 -0.58
CA ASN A 333 -9.53 -3.55 -1.86
C ASN A 333 -8.56 -2.97 -2.88
N PHE A 334 -8.53 -3.54 -4.09
CA PHE A 334 -7.54 -3.20 -5.12
C PHE A 334 -7.87 -1.92 -5.92
N PHE A 335 -9.09 -1.41 -5.86
CA PHE A 335 -9.52 -0.25 -6.67
C PHE A 335 -9.59 1.05 -5.87
N SER A 336 -9.73 0.95 -4.55
CA SER A 336 -9.98 2.09 -3.69
C SER A 336 -8.67 2.70 -3.19
N PRO A 337 -8.45 4.01 -3.34
CA PRO A 337 -7.35 4.70 -2.69
C PRO A 337 -7.56 4.70 -1.17
N MET A 338 -6.45 4.64 -0.43
CA MET A 338 -6.43 4.66 1.03
C MET A 338 -7.16 5.90 1.55
N SER A 339 -8.36 5.69 2.08
CA SER A 339 -9.30 6.74 2.51
C SER A 339 -8.74 7.60 3.64
N ARG A 340 -7.89 7.02 4.49
CA ARG A 340 -7.22 7.70 5.62
C ARG A 340 -6.03 8.57 5.23
N TYR A 341 -5.64 8.57 3.96
CA TYR A 341 -4.69 9.55 3.41
C TYR A 341 -5.40 10.79 2.84
N ALA A 342 -6.73 10.88 2.94
CA ALA A 342 -7.44 12.13 2.71
C ALA A 342 -7.12 13.15 3.80
N SER A 343 -6.91 14.40 3.40
CA SER A 343 -6.73 15.52 4.33
C SER A 343 -7.96 15.69 5.23
N ALA A 344 -7.72 16.13 6.46
CA ALA A 344 -8.73 16.45 7.48
C ALA A 344 -9.75 15.33 7.76
N GLY A 345 -9.41 14.07 7.48
CA GLY A 345 -10.33 12.94 7.60
C GLY A 345 -11.48 12.97 6.59
N GLY A 346 -11.24 13.53 5.40
CA GLY A 346 -12.26 13.71 4.35
C GLY A 346 -12.89 12.41 3.82
N GLY A 347 -12.30 11.25 4.13
CA GLY A 347 -12.81 9.93 3.73
C GLY A 347 -12.63 9.61 2.24
N PRO A 348 -13.34 8.60 1.73
CA PRO A 348 -13.02 8.00 0.43
C PRO A 348 -13.19 8.94 -0.76
N VAL A 349 -14.26 9.73 -0.81
CA VAL A 349 -14.51 10.67 -1.92
C VAL A 349 -13.39 11.71 -2.01
N ASN A 350 -13.00 12.28 -0.87
CA ASN A 350 -11.88 13.22 -0.82
C ASN A 350 -10.55 12.52 -1.12
N ALA A 351 -10.29 11.31 -0.62
CA ALA A 351 -9.09 10.55 -0.95
C ALA A 351 -8.93 10.37 -2.46
N SER A 352 -10.00 9.95 -3.15
CA SER A 352 -9.99 9.81 -4.62
C SER A 352 -9.70 11.14 -5.31
N ARG A 353 -10.35 12.23 -4.89
CA ARG A 353 -10.13 13.56 -5.46
C ARG A 353 -8.71 14.08 -5.20
N GLU A 354 -8.22 13.97 -3.98
CA GLU A 354 -6.90 14.46 -3.57
C GLU A 354 -5.77 13.65 -4.19
N PHE A 355 -5.96 12.33 -4.38
CA PHE A 355 -5.02 11.51 -5.14
C PHE A 355 -4.87 12.04 -6.57
N LYS A 356 -5.99 12.32 -7.27
CA LYS A 356 -5.95 12.91 -8.63
C LYS A 356 -5.32 14.29 -8.64
N LEU A 357 -5.55 15.11 -7.62
CA LEU A 357 -4.88 16.41 -7.46
C LEU A 357 -3.36 16.24 -7.30
N MET A 358 -2.92 15.27 -6.50
CA MET A 358 -1.52 14.94 -6.29
C MET A 358 -0.85 14.50 -7.59
N VAL A 359 -1.46 13.54 -8.31
CA VAL A 359 -0.96 13.09 -9.63
C VAL A 359 -0.89 14.26 -10.61
N LYS A 360 -1.94 15.08 -10.71
CA LYS A 360 -1.95 16.26 -11.58
C LYS A 360 -0.83 17.26 -11.24
N ALA A 361 -0.57 17.48 -9.96
CA ALA A 361 0.49 18.37 -9.51
C ALA A 361 1.89 17.80 -9.81
N LEU A 362 2.13 16.51 -9.53
CA LEU A 362 3.37 15.82 -9.87
C LEU A 362 3.64 15.85 -11.37
N HIS A 363 2.63 15.56 -12.19
CA HIS A 363 2.77 15.58 -13.66
C HIS A 363 3.05 16.99 -14.19
N SER A 364 2.44 18.02 -13.59
CA SER A 364 2.71 19.42 -13.92
C SER A 364 4.15 19.82 -13.59
N ALA A 365 4.77 19.16 -12.61
CA ALA A 365 6.17 19.29 -12.25
C ALA A 365 7.11 18.38 -13.09
N GLY A 366 6.55 17.53 -13.97
CA GLY A 366 7.33 16.57 -14.75
C GLY A 366 7.79 15.34 -13.96
N ILE A 367 7.06 14.98 -12.90
CA ILE A 367 7.31 13.81 -12.06
C ILE A 367 6.23 12.77 -12.33
N GLU A 368 6.64 11.53 -12.64
CA GLU A 368 5.74 10.40 -12.82
C GLU A 368 5.35 9.73 -11.50
N VAL A 369 4.22 9.01 -11.51
CA VAL A 369 3.69 8.27 -10.35
C VAL A 369 3.67 6.77 -10.65
N ILE A 370 4.46 6.02 -9.88
CA ILE A 370 4.51 4.55 -9.86
C ILE A 370 3.87 4.06 -8.57
N LEU A 371 2.98 3.09 -8.63
CA LEU A 371 2.35 2.50 -7.45
C LEU A 371 2.95 1.15 -7.11
N ASP A 372 3.33 0.97 -5.84
CA ASP A 372 3.58 -0.35 -5.29
C ASP A 372 2.25 -1.10 -5.10
N VAL A 373 2.11 -2.26 -5.73
CA VAL A 373 0.87 -3.04 -5.80
C VAL A 373 1.05 -4.46 -5.28
N VAL A 374 0.15 -4.86 -4.38
CA VAL A 374 0.23 -6.10 -3.61
C VAL A 374 -0.84 -7.09 -4.05
N TYR A 375 -0.67 -7.67 -5.24
CA TYR A 375 -1.60 -8.68 -5.77
C TYR A 375 -1.28 -10.11 -5.34
N ASN A 376 -0.19 -10.32 -4.58
CA ASN A 376 0.27 -11.66 -4.21
C ASN A 376 -0.49 -12.25 -2.99
N HIS A 377 -1.07 -11.40 -2.14
CA HIS A 377 -1.88 -11.78 -0.98
C HIS A 377 -2.88 -10.66 -0.62
N THR A 378 -3.71 -10.89 0.40
CA THR A 378 -4.68 -9.90 0.93
C THR A 378 -4.58 -9.81 2.45
N ASN A 379 -5.28 -8.82 3.03
CA ASN A 379 -5.42 -8.66 4.48
C ASN A 379 -6.13 -9.81 5.19
N GLU A 380 -6.71 -10.78 4.45
CA GLU A 380 -7.59 -11.77 5.06
C GLU A 380 -6.86 -12.82 5.91
N ALA A 381 -5.53 -12.77 6.01
CA ALA A 381 -4.70 -13.60 6.88
C ALA A 381 -4.87 -15.12 6.63
N ASP A 382 -4.61 -15.96 7.63
CA ASP A 382 -4.65 -17.42 7.58
C ASP A 382 -5.98 -18.03 8.07
N ASP A 383 -6.10 -19.35 7.96
CA ASP A 383 -7.28 -20.11 8.40
C ASP A 383 -7.44 -20.17 9.93
N PRO A 384 -6.37 -20.35 10.75
CA PRO A 384 -6.51 -20.34 12.20
C PRO A 384 -6.98 -19.00 12.78
N ASN A 385 -6.67 -17.88 12.12
CA ASN A 385 -6.99 -16.55 12.61
C ASN A 385 -7.50 -15.64 11.48
N PRO A 386 -8.70 -15.93 10.96
CA PRO A 386 -9.18 -15.29 9.74
C PRO A 386 -9.48 -13.80 9.95
N TYR A 387 -9.18 -13.00 8.94
CA TYR A 387 -9.70 -11.65 8.77
C TYR A 387 -10.65 -11.57 7.58
N THR A 388 -11.76 -12.31 7.62
CA THR A 388 -12.74 -12.31 6.52
C THR A 388 -13.35 -10.91 6.34
N THR A 389 -13.02 -10.26 5.23
CA THR A 389 -13.47 -8.91 4.86
C THR A 389 -14.07 -8.86 3.45
N SER A 390 -13.64 -9.73 2.53
CA SER A 390 -14.08 -9.75 1.14
C SER A 390 -13.91 -11.16 0.54
N PHE A 391 -12.85 -11.40 -0.23
CA PHE A 391 -12.64 -12.53 -1.14
C PHE A 391 -12.92 -13.90 -0.54
N ARG A 392 -12.49 -14.15 0.71
CA ARG A 392 -12.66 -15.43 1.42
C ARG A 392 -14.12 -15.77 1.60
N GLY A 393 -14.91 -14.80 2.04
CA GLY A 393 -16.35 -14.98 2.25
C GLY A 393 -17.14 -15.03 0.94
N ILE A 394 -16.60 -14.43 -0.13
CA ILE A 394 -17.25 -14.37 -1.45
C ILE A 394 -17.05 -15.67 -2.22
N ASP A 395 -15.81 -16.14 -2.37
CA ASP A 395 -15.49 -17.41 -3.01
C ASP A 395 -14.02 -17.82 -2.77
N ASN A 396 -13.70 -18.23 -1.53
CA ASN A 396 -12.33 -18.58 -1.11
C ASN A 396 -11.57 -19.48 -2.11
N LYS A 397 -12.27 -20.47 -2.68
CA LYS A 397 -11.70 -21.46 -3.60
C LYS A 397 -11.28 -20.87 -4.95
N VAL A 398 -11.97 -19.82 -5.38
CA VAL A 398 -11.63 -19.09 -6.62
C VAL A 398 -10.50 -18.11 -6.35
N TYR A 399 -10.61 -17.32 -5.29
CA TYR A 399 -9.70 -16.21 -5.05
C TYR A 399 -8.35 -16.60 -4.46
N TYR A 400 -8.26 -17.69 -3.70
CA TYR A 400 -7.00 -18.12 -3.06
C TYR A 400 -6.47 -19.44 -3.60
N MET A 401 -5.15 -19.58 -3.60
CA MET A 401 -4.49 -20.84 -3.90
C MET A 401 -4.68 -21.80 -2.72
N LEU A 402 -5.12 -23.02 -3.02
CA LEU A 402 -5.38 -24.07 -2.04
C LEU A 402 -4.59 -25.33 -2.39
N ASP A 403 -4.18 -26.07 -1.37
CA ASP A 403 -3.69 -27.43 -1.56
C ASP A 403 -4.84 -28.43 -1.77
N ASN A 404 -4.49 -29.71 -1.91
CA ASN A 404 -5.46 -30.80 -2.15
C ASN A 404 -6.40 -31.04 -0.96
N ASP A 405 -6.04 -30.59 0.24
CA ASP A 405 -6.82 -30.72 1.47
C ASP A 405 -7.62 -29.43 1.78
N GLY A 406 -7.64 -28.48 0.84
CA GLY A 406 -8.38 -27.23 0.94
C GLY A 406 -7.74 -26.22 1.90
N GLN A 407 -6.45 -26.36 2.25
CA GLN A 407 -5.70 -25.42 3.06
C GLN A 407 -5.10 -24.31 2.20
N LEU A 408 -5.00 -23.10 2.75
CA LEU A 408 -4.38 -21.95 2.08
C LEU A 408 -2.87 -22.19 1.86
N LEU A 409 -2.44 -22.09 0.61
CA LEU A 409 -1.01 -22.02 0.28
C LEU A 409 -0.47 -20.62 0.64
N ASN A 410 0.75 -20.56 1.17
CA ASN A 410 1.34 -19.34 1.71
C ASN A 410 2.72 -19.03 1.12
N TYR A 411 2.78 -18.76 -0.19
CA TYR A 411 4.00 -18.35 -0.88
C TYR A 411 4.36 -16.88 -0.64
N SER A 412 3.40 -16.05 -0.23
CA SER A 412 3.61 -14.66 0.19
C SER A 412 4.33 -14.56 1.54
N GLY A 413 4.10 -15.52 2.43
CA GLY A 413 4.48 -15.39 3.83
C GLY A 413 3.55 -14.49 4.64
N CYS A 414 2.34 -14.19 4.15
CA CYS A 414 1.36 -13.35 4.84
C CYS A 414 0.07 -14.11 5.25
N GLY A 415 0.07 -15.43 5.08
CA GLY A 415 -1.01 -16.33 5.55
C GLY A 415 -1.87 -16.89 4.42
N ASN A 416 -1.99 -16.16 3.31
CA ASN A 416 -2.69 -16.59 2.09
C ASN A 416 -1.89 -16.22 0.83
N THR A 417 -2.25 -16.83 -0.29
CA THR A 417 -1.72 -16.49 -1.61
C THR A 417 -2.87 -16.32 -2.58
N LEU A 418 -2.96 -15.17 -3.24
CA LEU A 418 -4.02 -14.90 -4.22
C LEU A 418 -3.82 -15.77 -5.46
N ASN A 419 -4.89 -16.34 -6.00
CA ASN A 419 -4.87 -17.25 -7.14
C ASN A 419 -4.75 -16.50 -8.48
N CYS A 420 -3.63 -15.79 -8.65
CA CYS A 420 -3.41 -14.77 -9.69
C CYS A 420 -3.65 -15.25 -11.13
N ASN A 421 -3.46 -16.54 -11.42
CA ASN A 421 -3.63 -17.11 -12.76
C ASN A 421 -4.97 -17.84 -12.96
N HIS A 422 -5.89 -17.78 -11.99
CA HIS A 422 -7.28 -18.16 -12.21
C HIS A 422 -7.98 -17.09 -13.07
N PRO A 423 -8.78 -17.43 -14.10
CA PRO A 423 -9.32 -16.45 -15.04
C PRO A 423 -10.05 -15.27 -14.40
N VAL A 424 -10.86 -15.52 -13.37
CA VAL A 424 -11.62 -14.48 -12.65
C VAL A 424 -10.69 -13.52 -11.90
N VAL A 425 -9.67 -14.04 -11.23
CA VAL A 425 -8.71 -13.25 -10.45
C VAL A 425 -7.78 -12.49 -11.39
N MET A 426 -7.41 -13.10 -12.52
CA MET A 426 -6.62 -12.46 -13.55
C MET A 426 -7.35 -11.24 -14.12
N GLU A 427 -8.64 -11.35 -14.45
CA GLU A 427 -9.43 -10.20 -14.92
C GLU A 427 -9.60 -9.13 -13.83
N LEU A 428 -9.81 -9.52 -12.56
CA LEU A 428 -9.84 -8.58 -11.42
C LEU A 428 -8.56 -7.74 -11.36
N ILE A 429 -7.38 -8.38 -11.47
CA ILE A 429 -6.09 -7.68 -11.42
C ILE A 429 -5.93 -6.77 -12.64
N LEU A 430 -6.28 -7.23 -13.84
CA LEU A 430 -6.21 -6.43 -15.06
C LEU A 430 -7.13 -5.21 -14.99
N ASP A 431 -8.36 -5.38 -14.54
CA ASP A 431 -9.33 -4.29 -14.40
C ASP A 431 -8.91 -3.29 -13.32
N SER A 432 -8.31 -3.76 -12.23
CA SER A 432 -7.71 -2.88 -11.22
C SER A 432 -6.58 -2.04 -11.82
N LEU A 433 -5.61 -2.66 -12.49
CA LEU A 433 -4.52 -1.93 -13.15
C LEU A 433 -5.04 -0.93 -14.17
N ARG A 434 -6.00 -1.32 -15.02
CA ARG A 434 -6.65 -0.43 -16.00
C ARG A 434 -7.32 0.75 -15.29
N HIS A 435 -8.04 0.51 -14.20
CA HIS A 435 -8.71 1.55 -13.42
C HIS A 435 -7.73 2.61 -12.93
N TRP A 436 -6.60 2.20 -12.33
CA TRP A 436 -5.58 3.14 -11.86
C TRP A 436 -4.95 3.96 -12.99
N VAL A 437 -4.81 3.39 -14.19
CA VAL A 437 -4.29 4.09 -15.37
C VAL A 437 -5.31 5.03 -15.98
N THR A 438 -6.58 4.64 -16.07
CA THR A 438 -7.62 5.43 -16.74
C THR A 438 -8.24 6.49 -15.84
N GLU A 439 -8.51 6.17 -14.57
CA GLU A 439 -9.19 7.05 -13.63
C GLU A 439 -8.22 7.98 -12.90
N TYR A 440 -7.05 7.45 -12.54
CA TYR A 440 -6.07 8.15 -11.71
C TYR A 440 -4.80 8.56 -12.46
N HIS A 441 -4.68 8.19 -13.74
CA HIS A 441 -3.55 8.54 -14.62
C HIS A 441 -2.17 8.09 -14.10
N VAL A 442 -2.11 6.98 -13.37
CA VAL A 442 -0.86 6.38 -12.90
C VAL A 442 0.04 5.99 -14.08
N ASP A 443 1.35 6.26 -13.97
CA ASP A 443 2.34 6.01 -15.02
C ASP A 443 2.98 4.63 -14.94
N GLY A 444 2.91 3.95 -13.80
CA GLY A 444 3.50 2.63 -13.64
C GLY A 444 3.14 1.89 -12.36
N PHE A 445 3.62 0.65 -12.27
CA PHE A 445 3.39 -0.24 -11.15
C PHE A 445 4.65 -1.02 -10.80
N ARG A 446 4.97 -1.09 -9.50
CA ARG A 446 5.93 -2.02 -8.92
C ARG A 446 5.17 -3.13 -8.23
N PHE A 447 5.37 -4.36 -8.66
CA PHE A 447 4.63 -5.53 -8.21
C PHE A 447 5.39 -6.22 -7.08
N ASP A 448 4.80 -6.17 -5.89
CA ASP A 448 5.29 -6.85 -4.68
C ASP A 448 5.25 -8.37 -4.83
N LEU A 449 6.33 -9.04 -4.42
CA LEU A 449 6.55 -10.48 -4.53
C LEU A 449 6.06 -11.07 -5.87
N ALA A 450 6.44 -10.44 -6.98
CA ALA A 450 5.93 -10.73 -8.32
C ALA A 450 6.14 -12.19 -8.75
N SER A 451 7.03 -12.95 -8.12
CA SER A 451 7.15 -14.41 -8.35
C SER A 451 5.87 -15.18 -8.02
N VAL A 452 5.04 -14.72 -7.09
CA VAL A 452 3.73 -15.34 -6.79
C VAL A 452 2.84 -15.31 -8.03
N LEU A 453 2.83 -14.21 -8.78
CA LEU A 453 2.06 -14.07 -10.01
C LEU A 453 2.57 -15.00 -11.13
N CYS A 454 3.75 -15.59 -10.96
CA CYS A 454 4.30 -16.61 -11.84
C CYS A 454 3.90 -18.04 -11.46
N ARG A 455 3.11 -18.25 -10.40
CA ARG A 455 2.66 -19.57 -9.97
C ARG A 455 1.29 -19.94 -10.56
N GLY A 456 1.12 -21.21 -10.91
CA GLY A 456 -0.15 -21.78 -11.32
C GLY A 456 -1.12 -21.91 -10.14
N THR A 457 -2.35 -22.35 -10.43
CA THR A 457 -3.39 -22.53 -9.42
C THR A 457 -3.03 -23.58 -8.36
N ASP A 458 -2.11 -24.48 -8.69
CA ASP A 458 -1.54 -25.51 -7.80
C ASP A 458 -0.24 -25.07 -7.10
N GLY A 459 0.16 -23.81 -7.28
CA GLY A 459 1.39 -23.25 -6.71
C GLY A 459 2.68 -23.53 -7.50
N SER A 460 2.61 -24.33 -8.57
CA SER A 460 3.77 -24.66 -9.40
C SER A 460 4.27 -23.45 -10.21
N PRO A 461 5.58 -23.20 -10.34
CA PRO A 461 6.08 -22.11 -11.19
C PRO A 461 5.77 -22.34 -12.67
N LEU A 462 5.23 -21.31 -13.32
CA LEU A 462 4.90 -21.33 -14.75
C LEU A 462 5.99 -20.63 -15.56
N ASN A 463 6.41 -21.26 -16.66
CA ASN A 463 7.36 -20.64 -17.60
C ASN A 463 6.74 -19.46 -18.38
N ALA A 464 5.43 -19.51 -18.63
CA ALA A 464 4.68 -18.48 -19.33
C ALA A 464 3.38 -18.16 -18.58
N PRO A 465 3.46 -17.45 -17.43
CA PRO A 465 2.28 -17.15 -16.62
C PRO A 465 1.25 -16.32 -17.41
N PRO A 466 -0.02 -16.77 -17.49
CA PRO A 466 -1.06 -16.05 -18.23
C PRO A 466 -1.23 -14.59 -17.82
N LEU A 467 -1.26 -14.29 -16.52
CA LEU A 467 -1.43 -12.93 -16.01
C LEU A 467 -0.28 -12.01 -16.45
N ILE A 468 0.98 -12.42 -16.24
CA ILE A 468 2.14 -11.60 -16.60
C ILE A 468 2.17 -11.31 -18.10
N ARG A 469 1.79 -12.28 -18.93
CA ARG A 469 1.64 -12.09 -20.39
C ARG A 469 0.53 -11.09 -20.71
N ALA A 470 -0.62 -11.21 -20.04
CA ALA A 470 -1.77 -10.33 -20.26
C ALA A 470 -1.41 -8.88 -19.92
N ILE A 471 -0.79 -8.64 -18.76
CA ILE A 471 -0.29 -7.32 -18.36
C ILE A 471 0.67 -6.75 -19.40
N ALA A 472 1.65 -7.54 -19.85
CA ALA A 472 2.65 -7.08 -20.81
C ALA A 472 2.09 -6.76 -22.21
N LYS A 473 0.90 -7.28 -22.55
CA LYS A 473 0.27 -7.13 -23.87
C LYS A 473 -1.03 -6.35 -23.84
N ASP A 474 -1.44 -5.85 -22.68
CA ASP A 474 -2.64 -5.03 -22.54
C ASP A 474 -2.43 -3.66 -23.21
N ALA A 475 -3.44 -3.19 -23.95
CA ALA A 475 -3.34 -1.95 -24.72
C ALA A 475 -3.32 -0.70 -23.81
N VAL A 476 -4.06 -0.71 -22.70
CA VAL A 476 -4.10 0.40 -21.73
C VAL A 476 -2.78 0.45 -20.95
N LEU A 477 -2.28 -0.71 -20.53
CA LEU A 477 -1.03 -0.82 -19.75
C LEU A 477 0.23 -0.68 -20.64
N SER A 478 0.09 -0.71 -21.96
CA SER A 478 1.21 -0.63 -22.90
C SER A 478 2.05 0.65 -22.81
N ARG A 479 1.52 1.72 -22.18
CA ARG A 479 2.26 2.95 -21.91
C ARG A 479 2.94 2.97 -20.53
N CYS A 480 2.52 2.08 -19.62
CA CYS A 480 2.90 2.14 -18.22
C CYS A 480 4.23 1.43 -17.98
N LYS A 481 4.97 1.88 -16.97
CA LYS A 481 6.18 1.21 -16.47
C LYS A 481 5.75 0.03 -15.59
N ILE A 482 6.31 -1.15 -15.83
CA ILE A 482 5.98 -2.35 -15.03
C ILE A 482 7.27 -2.94 -14.47
N ILE A 483 7.36 -2.94 -13.15
CA ILE A 483 8.55 -3.30 -12.37
C ILE A 483 8.19 -4.50 -11.50
N ALA A 484 8.97 -5.57 -11.56
CA ALA A 484 8.79 -6.73 -10.71
C ALA A 484 9.72 -6.69 -9.50
N GLU A 485 9.24 -7.15 -8.35
CA GLU A 485 10.07 -7.76 -7.32
C GLU A 485 10.14 -9.28 -7.59
N PRO A 486 11.17 -9.78 -8.32
CA PRO A 486 11.13 -11.12 -8.90
C PRO A 486 11.56 -12.20 -7.88
N TRP A 487 10.96 -12.22 -6.69
CA TRP A 487 11.10 -13.29 -5.71
C TRP A 487 9.82 -13.48 -4.88
N ASP A 488 9.70 -14.60 -4.17
CA ASP A 488 8.65 -14.83 -3.17
C ASP A 488 9.20 -15.57 -1.93
N CYS A 489 8.41 -15.59 -0.85
CA CYS A 489 8.75 -16.28 0.39
C CYS A 489 8.67 -17.81 0.29
N GLY A 490 8.11 -18.33 -0.81
CA GLY A 490 8.11 -19.74 -1.19
C GLY A 490 9.43 -20.25 -1.78
N GLY A 491 10.45 -19.39 -1.86
CA GLY A 491 11.79 -19.73 -2.35
C GLY A 491 11.97 -19.61 -3.87
N LEU A 492 10.97 -19.10 -4.61
CA LEU A 492 11.12 -18.87 -6.04
C LEU A 492 11.82 -17.53 -6.29
N TYR A 493 13.02 -17.58 -6.87
CA TYR A 493 13.85 -16.41 -7.15
C TYR A 493 14.14 -16.29 -8.64
N LEU A 494 13.70 -15.20 -9.26
CA LEU A 494 13.64 -14.99 -10.71
C LEU A 494 14.43 -13.78 -11.21
N VAL A 495 15.29 -13.16 -10.39
CA VAL A 495 16.13 -12.01 -10.83
C VAL A 495 16.97 -12.37 -12.07
N GLY A 496 16.75 -11.65 -13.17
CA GLY A 496 17.36 -11.85 -14.49
C GLY A 496 16.61 -12.85 -15.39
N SER A 497 15.70 -13.65 -14.82
CA SER A 497 14.94 -14.68 -15.52
C SER A 497 13.42 -14.50 -15.41
N PHE A 498 12.95 -13.35 -14.93
CA PHE A 498 11.52 -13.07 -14.83
C PHE A 498 10.85 -13.10 -16.22
N PRO A 499 9.69 -13.77 -16.38
CA PRO A 499 8.92 -13.72 -17.62
C PRO A 499 8.55 -12.28 -17.97
N ASN A 500 9.12 -11.73 -19.06
CA ASN A 500 9.12 -10.28 -19.26
C ASN A 500 8.51 -9.80 -20.58
N TRP A 501 8.40 -10.62 -21.63
CA TRP A 501 7.89 -10.19 -22.95
C TRP A 501 8.44 -8.83 -23.44
N ASP A 502 9.72 -8.56 -23.16
CA ASP A 502 10.46 -7.32 -23.45
C ASP A 502 9.91 -6.04 -22.80
N ARG A 503 9.13 -6.19 -21.72
CA ARG A 503 8.33 -5.11 -21.13
C ARG A 503 8.64 -4.83 -19.66
N TRP A 504 9.06 -5.84 -18.91
CA TRP A 504 9.24 -5.74 -17.46
C TRP A 504 10.65 -5.32 -17.06
N ALA A 505 10.74 -4.33 -16.18
CA ALA A 505 11.92 -4.05 -15.38
C ALA A 505 11.88 -4.87 -14.08
N GLU A 506 13.00 -4.98 -13.37
CA GLU A 506 13.13 -5.75 -12.14
C GLU A 506 13.92 -4.99 -11.10
N TRP A 507 13.47 -5.05 -9.85
CA TRP A 507 14.31 -4.76 -8.71
C TRP A 507 15.54 -5.68 -8.71
N ASN A 508 16.73 -5.09 -8.88
CA ASN A 508 17.96 -5.85 -8.98
C ASN A 508 18.58 -6.08 -7.59
N GLY A 509 18.09 -7.11 -6.89
CA GLY A 509 18.65 -7.52 -5.60
C GLY A 509 20.13 -7.93 -5.66
N LYS A 510 20.64 -8.38 -6.81
CA LYS A 510 22.08 -8.66 -6.98
C LYS A 510 22.92 -7.38 -7.01
N TYR A 511 22.42 -6.31 -7.61
CA TYR A 511 23.05 -4.99 -7.57
C TYR A 511 23.24 -4.54 -6.13
N ARG A 512 22.16 -4.56 -5.35
CA ARG A 512 22.16 -4.25 -3.92
C ARG A 512 23.25 -5.03 -3.17
N ASP A 513 23.20 -6.35 -3.25
CA ASP A 513 24.08 -7.22 -2.46
C ASP A 513 25.55 -7.10 -2.87
N ASP A 514 25.83 -7.05 -4.18
CA ASP A 514 27.21 -6.95 -4.69
C ASP A 514 27.85 -5.60 -4.33
N LEU A 515 27.10 -4.50 -4.41
CA LEU A 515 27.61 -3.18 -3.99
C LEU A 515 27.89 -3.13 -2.49
N ARG A 516 26.96 -3.65 -1.68
CA ARG A 516 27.13 -3.71 -0.22
C ARG A 516 28.37 -4.48 0.18
N LYS A 517 28.57 -5.68 -0.37
CA LYS A 517 29.78 -6.50 -0.16
C LYS A 517 31.05 -5.81 -0.64
N PHE A 518 31.01 -5.15 -1.81
CA PHE A 518 32.16 -4.43 -2.35
C PHE A 518 32.62 -3.31 -1.42
N PHE A 519 31.70 -2.44 -0.97
CA PHE A 519 32.04 -1.32 -0.10
C PHE A 519 32.31 -1.70 1.35
N LYS A 520 31.72 -2.79 1.83
CA LYS A 520 32.09 -3.45 3.10
C LYS A 520 33.54 -3.96 3.08
N GLY A 521 34.07 -4.30 1.90
CA GLY A 521 35.45 -4.76 1.71
C GLY A 521 35.60 -6.26 1.57
N ASP A 522 34.55 -6.98 1.16
CA ASP A 522 34.61 -8.42 0.94
C ASP A 522 35.57 -8.78 -0.21
N ALA A 523 36.32 -9.86 -0.04
CA ALA A 523 37.32 -10.29 -1.03
C ALA A 523 36.66 -10.74 -2.35
N GLY A 524 37.29 -10.39 -3.48
CA GLY A 524 36.86 -10.85 -4.81
C GLY A 524 35.76 -10.01 -5.49
N MET A 525 35.23 -8.98 -4.83
CA MET A 525 34.04 -8.25 -5.33
C MET A 525 34.28 -7.32 -6.53
N LYS A 526 35.53 -7.08 -6.95
CA LYS A 526 35.84 -6.13 -8.05
C LYS A 526 35.12 -6.47 -9.36
N GLY A 527 35.08 -7.76 -9.73
CA GLY A 527 34.45 -8.21 -10.97
C GLY A 527 32.92 -8.05 -10.94
N SER A 528 32.30 -8.46 -9.83
CA SER A 528 30.86 -8.28 -9.60
C SER A 528 30.49 -6.79 -9.60
N PHE A 529 31.22 -5.95 -8.87
CA PHE A 529 31.00 -4.50 -8.84
C PHE A 529 31.07 -3.89 -10.24
N ALA A 530 32.12 -4.19 -11.03
CA ALA A 530 32.23 -3.71 -12.40
C ALA A 530 31.05 -4.17 -13.28
N THR A 531 30.58 -5.41 -13.10
CA THR A 531 29.42 -5.96 -13.82
C THR A 531 28.14 -5.20 -13.45
N ARG A 532 27.93 -4.90 -12.15
CA ARG A 532 26.78 -4.13 -11.68
C ARG A 532 26.79 -2.70 -12.21
N VAL A 533 27.93 -2.01 -12.14
CA VAL A 533 28.09 -0.64 -12.67
C VAL A 533 27.88 -0.58 -14.19
N ALA A 534 28.27 -1.63 -14.91
CA ALA A 534 28.06 -1.74 -16.35
C ALA A 534 26.63 -2.18 -16.76
N GLY A 535 25.66 -2.12 -15.86
CA GLY A 535 24.25 -2.40 -16.17
C GLY A 535 23.86 -3.87 -16.11
N SER A 536 24.57 -4.67 -15.31
CA SER A 536 24.22 -6.06 -15.00
C SER A 536 23.99 -6.93 -16.24
N SER A 537 24.91 -6.85 -17.20
CA SER A 537 24.74 -7.53 -18.50
C SER A 537 24.64 -9.05 -18.38
N ASP A 538 25.20 -9.64 -17.33
CA ASP A 538 25.05 -11.07 -17.01
C ASP A 538 23.61 -11.48 -16.73
N LEU A 539 22.77 -10.55 -16.26
CA LEU A 539 21.34 -10.77 -16.00
C LEU A 539 20.47 -10.41 -17.19
N TYR A 540 20.72 -9.26 -17.82
CA TYR A 540 19.74 -8.67 -18.76
C TYR A 540 20.13 -8.84 -20.23
N LYS A 541 21.42 -8.96 -20.56
CA LYS A 541 21.85 -9.11 -21.97
C LYS A 541 21.38 -10.43 -22.58
N VAL A 542 21.27 -11.48 -21.77
CA VAL A 542 20.96 -12.85 -22.22
C VAL A 542 19.58 -12.98 -22.87
N ASN A 543 18.64 -12.07 -22.55
CA ASN A 543 17.28 -12.05 -23.08
C ASN A 543 16.99 -10.79 -23.88
N ASN A 544 18.00 -10.19 -24.53
CA ASN A 544 17.90 -8.95 -25.32
C ASN A 544 17.36 -7.73 -24.55
N ARG A 545 17.36 -7.79 -23.21
CA ARG A 545 16.97 -6.68 -22.35
C ARG A 545 18.10 -5.66 -22.26
N ARG A 546 17.68 -4.41 -22.10
CA ARG A 546 18.53 -3.23 -21.94
C ARG A 546 18.84 -2.95 -20.47
N PRO A 547 19.89 -2.17 -20.17
CA PRO A 547 20.25 -1.80 -18.80
C PRO A 547 19.11 -1.18 -17.98
N TYR A 548 18.22 -0.39 -18.60
CA TYR A 548 17.07 0.22 -17.92
C TYR A 548 16.01 -0.78 -17.40
N HIS A 549 16.13 -2.07 -17.71
CA HIS A 549 15.32 -3.10 -17.05
C HIS A 549 15.87 -3.49 -15.66
N SER A 550 17.06 -3.01 -15.31
CA SER A 550 17.66 -3.14 -13.98
C SER A 550 17.27 -1.91 -13.17
N ILE A 551 16.31 -2.07 -12.24
CA ILE A 551 16.10 -1.07 -11.19
C ILE A 551 17.20 -1.29 -10.15
N ASN A 552 18.20 -0.42 -10.19
CA ASN A 552 19.34 -0.46 -9.29
C ASN A 552 18.96 0.24 -7.98
N PHE A 553 19.18 -0.43 -6.85
CA PHE A 553 18.96 0.15 -5.54
C PHE A 553 20.02 -0.37 -4.56
N VAL A 554 20.42 0.48 -3.61
CA VAL A 554 21.34 0.08 -2.52
C VAL A 554 20.56 -0.29 -1.27
N ILE A 555 19.43 0.36 -1.05
CA ILE A 555 18.49 0.13 0.04
C ILE A 555 17.07 0.41 -0.46
N ALA A 556 16.07 -0.01 0.32
CA ALA A 556 14.66 0.20 0.04
C ALA A 556 13.93 0.38 1.39
N HIS A 557 12.61 0.51 1.37
CA HIS A 557 11.80 0.56 2.58
C HIS A 557 12.06 -0.69 3.46
N ASP A 558 12.31 -1.84 2.84
CA ASP A 558 12.83 -3.05 3.48
C ASP A 558 14.33 -3.00 3.74
N GLY A 559 14.74 -3.44 4.93
CA GLY A 559 16.14 -3.50 5.34
C GLY A 559 16.63 -2.21 6.01
N PHE A 560 17.95 -2.08 6.09
CA PHE A 560 18.59 -0.90 6.66
C PHE A 560 18.42 0.33 5.78
N THR A 561 18.32 1.49 6.43
CA THR A 561 18.62 2.79 5.82
C THR A 561 20.08 2.87 5.38
N LEU A 562 20.45 3.87 4.57
CA LEU A 562 21.83 4.02 4.12
C LEU A 562 22.78 4.32 5.29
N TYR A 563 22.32 5.11 6.26
CA TYR A 563 23.10 5.38 7.47
C TYR A 563 23.25 4.14 8.34
N ASP A 564 22.19 3.33 8.50
CA ASP A 564 22.25 2.13 9.33
C ASP A 564 23.12 1.04 8.68
N LEU A 565 23.14 0.96 7.34
CA LEU A 565 24.00 0.06 6.57
C LEU A 565 25.50 0.25 6.90
N VAL A 566 25.90 1.48 7.27
CA VAL A 566 27.27 1.84 7.63
C VAL A 566 27.48 1.98 9.15
N SER A 567 26.44 1.75 9.95
CA SER A 567 26.45 1.98 11.40
C SER A 567 26.14 0.73 12.23
N TYR A 568 25.55 -0.32 11.64
CA TYR A 568 25.14 -1.54 12.34
C TYR A 568 25.58 -2.80 11.61
N ASN A 569 26.11 -3.79 12.32
CA ASN A 569 26.42 -5.13 11.79
C ASN A 569 25.23 -6.08 11.93
N CYS A 570 24.43 -5.90 12.98
CA CYS A 570 23.27 -6.72 13.28
C CYS A 570 22.01 -5.86 13.28
N LYS A 571 20.86 -6.46 12.98
CA LYS A 571 19.55 -5.81 13.13
C LYS A 571 19.21 -5.64 14.61
N HIS A 572 18.49 -4.56 14.93
CA HIS A 572 17.98 -4.18 16.24
C HIS A 572 16.47 -3.94 16.11
N ASN A 573 15.72 -5.04 15.96
CA ASN A 573 14.29 -5.03 15.69
C ASN A 573 13.46 -5.27 16.96
N GLU A 574 14.03 -5.11 18.15
CA GLU A 574 13.37 -5.41 19.43
C GLU A 574 12.06 -4.61 19.60
N ALA A 575 12.03 -3.39 19.06
CA ALA A 575 10.85 -2.53 19.04
C ALA A 575 9.66 -3.13 18.27
N ASN A 576 9.87 -4.16 17.44
CA ASN A 576 8.80 -4.85 16.71
C ASN A 576 8.07 -5.89 17.58
N GLY A 577 8.59 -6.22 18.76
CA GLY A 577 7.97 -7.18 19.69
C GLY A 577 8.09 -8.66 19.28
N GLU A 578 8.74 -8.97 18.16
CA GLU A 578 8.91 -10.36 17.66
C GLU A 578 10.22 -11.03 18.14
N GLY A 579 10.85 -10.49 19.18
CA GLY A 579 12.09 -11.02 19.74
C GLY A 579 13.29 -10.95 18.77
N GLY A 580 13.29 -10.00 17.84
CA GLY A 580 14.34 -9.83 16.83
C GLY A 580 14.35 -10.92 15.75
N MET A 581 13.29 -11.73 15.65
CA MET A 581 13.21 -12.83 14.68
C MET A 581 12.78 -12.38 13.29
N ASP A 582 12.20 -11.19 13.17
CA ASP A 582 11.74 -10.57 11.92
C ASP A 582 12.86 -9.77 11.23
N GLY A 583 12.69 -9.43 9.94
CA GLY A 583 13.71 -8.75 9.13
C GLY A 583 14.88 -9.63 8.67
N SER A 584 15.61 -9.15 7.67
CA SER A 584 16.72 -9.90 7.06
C SER A 584 17.92 -10.02 7.99
N ASN A 585 18.56 -11.20 8.02
CA ASN A 585 19.85 -11.39 8.71
C ASN A 585 21.03 -11.03 7.80
N ASP A 586 20.88 -11.18 6.48
CA ASP A 586 21.93 -10.98 5.49
C ASP A 586 21.88 -9.54 4.96
N ASN A 587 22.33 -8.60 5.80
CA ASN A 587 22.29 -7.17 5.46
C ASN A 587 23.49 -6.71 4.62
N PHE A 588 24.59 -7.47 4.65
CA PHE A 588 25.89 -7.10 4.07
C PHE A 588 26.38 -5.71 4.53
N SER A 589 26.04 -5.34 5.76
CA SER A 589 26.37 -4.05 6.39
C SER A 589 27.74 -4.06 7.07
N TRP A 590 28.25 -2.88 7.40
CA TRP A 590 29.45 -2.72 8.21
C TRP A 590 29.38 -1.46 9.06
N ASN A 591 29.43 -1.63 10.37
CA ASN A 591 29.35 -0.55 11.35
C ASN A 591 30.52 0.46 11.38
N CYS A 592 31.50 0.28 10.50
CA CYS A 592 32.69 1.13 10.35
C CYS A 592 33.61 1.19 11.60
N GLY A 593 33.47 0.24 12.53
CA GLY A 593 34.34 0.09 13.72
C GLY A 593 33.62 0.20 15.07
N PHE A 594 32.38 0.68 15.09
CA PHE A 594 31.58 0.80 16.32
C PHE A 594 30.10 0.52 16.02
N GLU A 595 29.39 -0.24 16.85
CA GLU A 595 27.98 -0.58 16.62
C GLU A 595 27.07 0.57 17.08
N GLY A 596 26.25 1.10 16.15
CA GLY A 596 25.31 2.19 16.40
C GLY A 596 25.96 3.56 16.53
N GLU A 597 25.30 4.45 17.26
CA GLU A 597 25.73 5.83 17.48
C GLU A 597 27.06 5.91 18.24
N THR A 598 27.92 6.85 17.82
CA THR A 598 29.25 7.05 18.41
C THR A 598 29.62 8.52 18.36
N ASP A 599 30.55 8.98 19.20
CA ASP A 599 31.12 10.33 19.14
C ASP A 599 32.51 10.37 18.49
N ASP A 600 33.05 9.23 18.05
CA ASP A 600 34.32 9.16 17.35
C ASP A 600 34.23 9.84 15.97
N ALA A 601 34.88 11.00 15.84
CA ALA A 601 34.89 11.79 14.61
C ALA A 601 35.51 11.04 13.41
N SER A 602 36.45 10.11 13.65
CA SER A 602 37.07 9.33 12.59
C SER A 602 36.09 8.30 12.00
N ILE A 603 35.25 7.70 12.85
CA ILE A 603 34.19 6.77 12.44
C ILE A 603 33.08 7.53 11.71
N LYS A 604 32.60 8.66 12.25
CA LYS A 604 31.60 9.51 11.57
C LYS A 604 32.07 9.93 10.17
N ALA A 605 33.34 10.33 10.05
CA ALA A 605 33.92 10.69 8.77
C ALA A 605 33.99 9.50 7.80
N LEU A 606 34.31 8.29 8.28
CA LEU A 606 34.29 7.08 7.47
C LEU A 606 32.87 6.72 6.99
N ARG A 607 31.88 6.74 7.88
CA ARG A 607 30.47 6.50 7.55
C ARG A 607 29.96 7.47 6.49
N SER A 608 30.22 8.77 6.67
CA SER A 608 29.87 9.78 5.67
C SER A 608 30.50 9.51 4.30
N ARG A 609 31.77 9.07 4.25
CA ARG A 609 32.41 8.65 2.99
C ARG A 609 31.73 7.41 2.39
N GLN A 610 31.39 6.41 3.21
CA GLN A 610 30.74 5.19 2.73
C GLN A 610 29.35 5.48 2.14
N MET A 611 28.53 6.30 2.80
CA MET A 611 27.23 6.72 2.25
C MET A 611 27.40 7.42 0.89
N LYS A 612 28.36 8.34 0.78
CA LYS A 612 28.69 9.01 -0.49
C LYS A 612 29.20 8.03 -1.56
N ASN A 613 29.97 7.02 -1.19
CA ASN A 613 30.45 5.99 -2.10
C ASN A 613 29.29 5.17 -2.69
N PHE A 614 28.32 4.79 -1.85
CA PHE A 614 27.10 4.10 -2.29
C PHE A 614 26.26 4.96 -3.23
N HIS A 615 25.99 6.22 -2.86
CA HIS A 615 25.24 7.14 -3.73
C HIS A 615 25.95 7.39 -5.05
N LEU A 616 27.27 7.61 -5.04
CA LEU A 616 28.05 7.78 -6.25
C LEU A 616 27.92 6.55 -7.15
N ALA A 617 28.09 5.35 -6.59
CA ALA A 617 27.95 4.11 -7.37
C ALA A 617 26.54 3.97 -7.96
N LEU A 618 25.49 4.25 -7.18
CA LEU A 618 24.11 4.22 -7.64
C LEU A 618 23.88 5.15 -8.85
N MET A 619 24.33 6.40 -8.75
CA MET A 619 24.06 7.44 -9.74
C MET A 619 24.90 7.35 -11.01
N ILE A 620 26.08 6.70 -10.96
CA ILE A 620 26.92 6.51 -12.16
C ILE A 620 26.71 5.17 -12.86
N SER A 621 26.05 4.22 -12.19
CA SER A 621 25.77 2.90 -12.77
C SER A 621 24.82 3.00 -13.94
N GLN A 622 25.08 2.21 -14.99
CA GLN A 622 24.08 1.97 -16.03
C GLN A 622 22.87 1.23 -15.44
N GLY A 623 21.68 1.59 -15.88
CA GLY A 623 20.40 1.11 -15.34
C GLY A 623 19.59 2.27 -14.77
N THR A 624 18.48 1.95 -14.13
CA THR A 624 17.56 2.95 -13.57
C THR A 624 17.77 3.03 -12.06
N PRO A 625 18.29 4.13 -11.50
CA PRO A 625 18.51 4.25 -10.06
C PRO A 625 17.19 4.48 -9.30
N MET A 626 17.08 3.84 -8.14
CA MET A 626 16.05 4.06 -7.14
C MET A 626 16.68 4.49 -5.81
N MET A 627 16.20 5.60 -5.26
CA MET A 627 16.55 6.11 -3.93
C MET A 627 15.38 5.90 -2.96
N LEU A 628 15.68 5.65 -1.69
CA LEU A 628 14.67 5.63 -0.65
C LEU A 628 14.52 7.02 -0.02
N MET A 629 13.29 7.36 0.33
CA MET A 629 12.96 8.53 1.13
C MET A 629 13.77 8.63 2.42
N GLY A 630 14.52 9.73 2.56
CA GLY A 630 15.35 10.04 3.73
C GLY A 630 16.84 9.70 3.54
N ASP A 631 17.20 9.01 2.47
CA ASP A 631 18.60 8.71 2.15
C ASP A 631 19.42 9.98 1.93
N GLU A 632 18.80 11.02 1.38
CA GLU A 632 19.47 12.26 1.03
C GLU A 632 20.06 13.02 2.22
N TYR A 633 19.56 12.77 3.44
CA TYR A 633 20.10 13.35 4.68
C TYR A 633 20.68 12.29 5.64
N GLY A 634 20.67 11.00 5.25
CA GLY A 634 21.16 9.90 6.08
C GLY A 634 20.21 9.54 7.22
N HIS A 635 18.92 9.40 6.92
CA HIS A 635 17.92 8.93 7.87
C HIS A 635 18.34 7.64 8.58
N THR A 636 17.98 7.50 9.85
CA THR A 636 18.28 6.31 10.66
C THR A 636 17.00 5.72 11.25
N ARG A 637 16.96 4.40 11.31
CA ARG A 637 15.97 3.59 12.03
C ARG A 637 16.59 2.95 13.27
N TYR A 638 17.74 3.46 13.71
CA TYR A 638 18.50 2.97 14.86
C TYR A 638 18.83 1.48 14.79
N GLY A 639 19.12 0.99 13.58
CA GLY A 639 19.41 -0.42 13.35
C GLY A 639 18.17 -1.31 13.22
N ASN A 640 16.95 -0.76 13.25
CA ASN A 640 15.76 -1.53 12.87
C ASN A 640 15.71 -1.67 11.34
N ASN A 641 15.84 -2.90 10.85
CA ASN A 641 15.86 -3.19 9.42
C ASN A 641 14.50 -3.69 8.88
N ASN A 642 13.44 -3.58 9.67
CA ASN A 642 12.11 -4.04 9.32
C ASN A 642 11.05 -3.20 10.05
N SER A 643 10.99 -1.91 9.77
CA SER A 643 10.20 -0.95 10.52
C SER A 643 8.72 -0.88 10.11
N TYR A 644 8.14 -1.95 9.58
CA TYR A 644 6.82 -1.98 8.94
C TYR A 644 5.64 -1.47 9.78
N GLY A 645 5.76 -1.54 11.11
CA GLY A 645 4.68 -1.20 12.03
C GLY A 645 4.86 0.07 12.86
N HIS A 646 5.73 1.00 12.44
CA HIS A 646 6.07 2.19 13.21
C HIS A 646 5.62 3.49 12.53
N ASP A 647 4.52 4.07 13.00
CA ASP A 647 4.07 5.42 12.59
C ASP A 647 4.72 6.49 13.49
N SER A 648 6.04 6.63 13.38
CA SER A 648 6.86 7.51 14.22
C SER A 648 8.09 8.03 13.46
N SER A 649 8.97 8.77 14.14
CA SER A 649 10.23 9.25 13.58
C SER A 649 11.15 8.14 13.03
N ILE A 650 10.90 6.86 13.35
CA ILE A 650 11.58 5.73 12.71
C ILE A 650 11.29 5.71 11.20
N ASN A 651 10.05 5.96 10.77
CA ASN A 651 9.67 5.96 9.35
C ASN A 651 9.42 7.35 8.77
N ASN A 652 9.06 8.33 9.60
CA ASN A 652 8.72 9.67 9.12
C ASN A 652 9.94 10.39 8.56
N PHE A 653 9.74 11.14 7.48
CA PHE A 653 10.74 12.04 6.94
C PHE A 653 10.97 13.22 7.89
N LEU A 654 12.21 13.42 8.30
CA LEU A 654 12.59 14.43 9.29
C LEU A 654 13.12 15.69 8.59
N TRP A 655 12.21 16.54 8.11
CA TRP A 655 12.49 17.76 7.35
C TRP A 655 13.46 18.73 8.04
N GLY A 656 13.47 18.75 9.37
CA GLY A 656 14.42 19.56 10.14
C GLY A 656 15.88 19.11 9.99
N GLN A 657 16.10 17.84 9.64
CA GLN A 657 17.44 17.29 9.39
C GLN A 657 17.88 17.45 7.94
N ALA A 658 16.93 17.47 7.00
CA ALA A 658 17.18 17.65 5.56
C ALA A 658 17.58 19.08 5.18
N SER A 659 17.26 20.07 6.02
CA SER A 659 17.47 21.51 5.73
C SER A 659 18.88 22.01 6.11
N LEU A 660 19.86 21.13 6.31
CA LEU A 660 21.22 21.43 6.80
C LEU A 660 22.29 21.40 5.71
#